data_AF-A0A1D6PBE0-F1
#
_entry.id   AF-A0A1D6PBE0-F1
#
_cell.length_a   1.000
_cell.length_b   1.000
_cell.length_c   1.000
_cell.angle_alpha   90.00
_cell.angle_beta   90.00
_cell.angle_gamma   90.00
#
_symmetry.space_group_name_H-M   'P 1'
#
loop_
_entity.id
_entity.type
_entity.pdbx_description
1 polymer ?
#
loop_
_entity_poly.entity_id
_entity_poly.type
_entity_poly.pdbx_seq_one_letter_code
_entity_poly.pdbx_strand_id
1 'polypeptide(L)'
;MAWFFLELIVKSMGLEQSRLFYHNLPLGEDVPPLQLKEGVFRCIMQLFDCLLTEVHERCKKGLSLAKRLNSTLAFFCYDLLSIIEPRQVFELVSLYMDKFAGVCQAVLHDCKLTFLQIICDHDLFVEMPGRDPSDRNYLSSVLIQEIFLTLDHDDLSQRAKAARILVVLICKHEFDARYQKSEDKLYIAQLYFSLIGQILDEMPVFYNLNAIEKREVLVVILQIVRNLDDATLIKAWQQSIARTRLFFKLLEECITHFEHNKTGGSMLLGASSRSPDVERPAPPKYSERLSPSVNAYLSEASRHEIRPQGTPENGYMWNRVSPQLSSPNQPYSLREALAQAQSSRIGSTARALRESLHPVLRQKLELWEENLSTAVSLEVLRITEKFSAAAGTRSITTDYAKLDCVTSIVMGLLSRSQPLAFWKAFLPVVYNIFNLHGATLMARENDRFLKQIAFHLLRLAVFRNDSIRKRAVVGLQILVRNAFNYFKNTTRLRVMLTITLSELLSDVQVTQMKSDGSLEESGEARRLRKSLEEMADVRSKDLLKDCGLPVTALEAAPDGSSDNMWSWAEVKHLSKCLVQALDAGLEHALLDSVVTVDRYAAAEGFYKLAMAYAPVPDLHIMWLQHLCDAHQEMQSWAEAAQCAVAAAGVIMQALVGRNDAVWSKEHVTSLHKICPIVNTDVSAEASAAEVEGYGASKLTVDSAVKYLQLANKLFTQAELYHFCASIQELIIPVYKSRRAYGQLAKCHTSLTNIYESILEQEASPIPFIDATYYRVGFYGERFGKLNKKEYVFREPRDVRLGDIMEKLSHIYEVKMDGSHTLHIIPDSRQVNADELQPGVCYLQITAVDPVMEDEDLGSRRERIFSLSTGTVRARVFDRFLFDTPFTKNGKTQGGLEDQWKRRTVLQTEGSFPALVNRLPVTKSESLEFSPVENAIGMIETRTAALRNELEEPRSSEGDQLPRLQSLQRILQGSVAVQVNSGVLSVCTAFLSGEPATRLRSQELQQLIAALLEFMAVCKRAIRVHFRLIGEEDQEFHTQLVNGFQSLTAELSHYIPAILSEL
;
A
#
# COMPACT_ATOMS: atom_id res chain seq x y z
N MET A 1 -21.32 62.02 -36.07
CA MET A 1 -22.31 62.30 -37.13
C MET A 1 -22.88 61.03 -37.76
N ALA A 2 -22.08 60.02 -38.14
CA ALA A 2 -22.60 58.79 -38.77
C ALA A 2 -23.74 58.10 -37.97
N TRP A 3 -23.61 57.98 -36.64
CA TRP A 3 -24.64 57.37 -35.78
C TRP A 3 -26.02 58.02 -35.92
N PHE A 4 -26.08 59.35 -35.92
CA PHE A 4 -27.33 60.10 -36.05
C PHE A 4 -28.04 59.81 -37.37
N PHE A 5 -27.30 59.74 -38.49
CA PHE A 5 -27.89 59.46 -39.80
C PHE A 5 -28.35 58.01 -39.92
N LEU A 6 -27.57 57.04 -39.42
CA LEU A 6 -27.94 55.63 -39.42
C LEU A 6 -29.17 55.37 -38.54
N GLU A 7 -29.26 56.01 -37.38
CA GLU A 7 -30.44 55.95 -36.52
C GLU A 7 -31.67 56.58 -37.19
N LEU A 8 -31.50 57.68 -37.93
CA LEU A 8 -32.58 58.30 -38.69
C LEU A 8 -33.10 57.37 -39.81
N ILE A 9 -32.20 56.62 -40.47
CA ILE A 9 -32.57 55.59 -41.45
C ILE A 9 -33.38 54.47 -40.78
N VAL A 10 -32.90 53.94 -39.66
CA VAL A 10 -33.59 52.90 -38.86
C VAL A 10 -34.99 53.39 -38.44
N LYS A 11 -35.09 54.59 -37.86
CA LYS A 11 -36.36 55.19 -37.45
C LYS A 11 -37.32 55.40 -38.63
N SER A 12 -36.81 55.84 -39.77
CA SER A 12 -37.59 55.98 -41.01
C SER A 12 -38.16 54.64 -41.48
N MET A 13 -37.36 53.58 -41.45
CA MET A 13 -37.81 52.22 -41.78
C MET A 13 -38.82 51.68 -40.77
N GLY A 14 -38.63 51.92 -39.48
CA GLY A 14 -39.58 51.52 -38.43
C GLY A 14 -40.92 52.25 -38.55
N LEU A 15 -40.92 53.53 -38.96
CA LEU A 15 -42.14 54.27 -39.29
C LEU A 15 -42.84 53.68 -40.52
N GLU A 16 -42.09 53.29 -41.54
CA GLU A 16 -42.65 52.67 -42.75
C GLU A 16 -43.21 51.26 -42.47
N GLN A 17 -42.51 50.45 -41.67
CA GLN A 17 -43.00 49.17 -41.16
C GLN A 17 -44.29 49.37 -40.38
N SER A 18 -44.31 50.33 -39.45
CA SER A 18 -45.52 50.67 -38.70
C SER A 18 -46.65 51.08 -39.66
N ARG A 19 -46.41 51.96 -40.64
CA ARG A 19 -47.40 52.41 -41.62
C ARG A 19 -48.03 51.28 -42.42
N LEU A 20 -47.25 50.29 -42.84
CA LEU A 20 -47.70 49.16 -43.66
C LEU A 20 -48.57 48.18 -42.87
N PHE A 21 -48.35 48.09 -41.56
CA PHE A 21 -48.91 47.06 -40.70
C PHE A 21 -49.92 47.58 -39.66
N TYR A 22 -50.01 48.90 -39.46
CA TYR A 22 -50.87 49.56 -38.47
C TYR A 22 -52.36 49.20 -38.53
N HIS A 23 -52.87 48.91 -39.73
CA HIS A 23 -54.30 48.63 -39.95
C HIS A 23 -54.61 47.16 -40.25
N ASN A 24 -53.60 46.29 -40.36
CA ASN A 24 -53.74 44.94 -40.94
C ASN A 24 -53.37 43.81 -39.97
N LEU A 25 -52.98 44.07 -38.72
CA LEU A 25 -52.63 43.03 -37.74
C LEU A 25 -53.74 42.77 -36.71
N PRO A 26 -54.04 41.48 -36.41
CA PRO A 26 -54.83 41.09 -35.25
C PRO A 26 -54.19 41.55 -33.93
N LEU A 27 -55.02 41.84 -32.93
CA LEU A 27 -54.57 42.18 -31.57
C LEU A 27 -53.74 41.03 -30.96
N GLY A 28 -52.44 41.27 -30.77
CA GLY A 28 -51.53 40.36 -30.08
C GLY A 28 -50.49 39.66 -30.96
N GLU A 29 -50.45 39.91 -32.26
CA GLU A 29 -49.40 39.41 -33.15
C GLU A 29 -48.26 40.42 -33.34
N ASP A 30 -47.01 39.93 -33.39
CA ASP A 30 -45.82 40.75 -33.61
C ASP A 30 -45.80 41.29 -35.05
N VAL A 31 -45.37 42.56 -35.20
CA VAL A 31 -45.25 43.20 -36.53
C VAL A 31 -44.17 42.48 -37.34
N PRO A 32 -44.48 41.96 -38.54
CA PRO A 32 -43.50 41.23 -39.34
C PRO A 32 -42.39 42.17 -39.86
N PRO A 33 -41.19 41.65 -40.12
CA PRO A 33 -40.09 42.42 -40.66
C PRO A 33 -40.41 42.98 -42.06
N LEU A 34 -39.92 44.18 -42.35
CA LEU A 34 -40.07 44.87 -43.62
C LEU A 34 -39.12 44.27 -44.68
N GLN A 35 -39.68 43.71 -45.75
CA GLN A 35 -38.87 43.35 -46.91
C GLN A 35 -38.55 44.61 -47.73
N LEU A 36 -37.29 45.05 -47.71
CA LEU A 36 -36.86 46.23 -48.46
C LEU A 36 -36.82 45.93 -49.96
N LYS A 37 -37.31 46.87 -50.78
CA LYS A 37 -37.15 46.81 -52.23
C LYS A 37 -35.67 46.79 -52.61
N GLU A 38 -35.32 45.96 -53.58
CA GLU A 38 -33.95 45.73 -54.06
C GLU A 38 -33.16 47.02 -54.32
N GLY A 39 -33.79 48.02 -54.97
CA GLY A 39 -33.13 49.31 -55.24
C GLY A 39 -32.78 50.10 -53.97
N VAL A 40 -33.63 50.07 -52.95
CA VAL A 40 -33.41 50.75 -51.66
C VAL A 40 -32.34 50.01 -50.86
N PHE A 41 -32.43 48.67 -50.82
CA PHE A 41 -31.44 47.83 -50.15
C PHE A 41 -30.05 47.99 -50.76
N ARG A 42 -29.94 48.05 -52.09
CA ARG A 42 -28.67 48.34 -52.78
C ARG A 42 -28.06 49.69 -52.39
N CYS A 43 -28.87 50.74 -52.25
CA CYS A 43 -28.38 52.05 -51.77
C CYS A 43 -27.85 51.96 -50.33
N ILE A 44 -28.50 51.18 -49.47
CA ILE A 44 -28.04 50.94 -48.09
C ILE A 44 -26.75 50.15 -48.10
N MET A 45 -26.63 49.10 -48.91
CA MET A 45 -25.39 48.33 -49.06
C MET A 45 -24.24 49.22 -49.55
N GLN A 46 -24.47 50.10 -50.53
CA GLN A 46 -23.45 51.04 -51.01
C GLN A 46 -23.01 52.03 -49.93
N LEU A 47 -23.96 52.61 -49.18
CA LEU A 47 -23.64 53.50 -48.07
C LEU A 47 -22.84 52.76 -46.98
N PHE A 48 -23.29 51.55 -46.63
CA PHE A 48 -22.63 50.69 -45.66
C PHE A 48 -21.21 50.36 -46.12
N ASP A 49 -21.02 49.96 -47.37
CA ASP A 49 -19.71 49.67 -47.96
C ASP A 49 -18.77 50.88 -47.90
N CYS A 50 -19.25 52.09 -48.23
CA CYS A 50 -18.47 53.32 -48.09
C CYS A 50 -18.01 53.55 -46.64
N LEU A 51 -18.89 53.33 -45.67
CA LEU A 51 -18.56 53.47 -44.25
C LEU A 51 -17.59 52.38 -43.77
N LEU A 52 -17.68 51.16 -44.29
CA LEU A 52 -16.68 50.11 -44.03
C LEU A 52 -15.30 50.47 -44.56
N THR A 53 -15.20 51.09 -45.75
CA THR A 53 -13.92 51.62 -46.28
C THR A 53 -13.34 52.65 -45.32
N GLU A 54 -14.18 53.53 -44.77
CA GLU A 54 -13.73 54.54 -43.81
C GLU A 54 -13.26 53.90 -42.48
N VAL A 55 -13.95 52.85 -41.98
CA VAL A 55 -13.46 52.07 -40.83
C VAL A 55 -12.07 51.49 -41.11
N HIS A 56 -11.87 50.88 -42.28
CA HIS A 56 -10.58 50.31 -42.68
C HIS A 56 -9.46 51.36 -42.74
N GLU A 57 -9.70 52.48 -43.41
CA GLU A 57 -8.71 53.57 -43.54
C GLU A 57 -8.39 54.23 -42.20
N ARG A 58 -9.37 54.36 -41.31
CA ARG A 58 -9.17 54.90 -39.96
C ARG A 58 -8.44 53.93 -39.05
N CYS A 59 -8.55 52.62 -39.23
CA CYS A 59 -7.74 51.66 -38.48
C CYS A 59 -6.23 51.88 -38.71
N LYS A 60 -5.83 52.44 -39.86
CA LYS A 60 -4.42 52.79 -40.17
C LYS A 60 -3.96 54.12 -39.57
N LYS A 61 -4.87 55.05 -39.25
CA LYS A 61 -4.57 56.48 -38.95
C LYS A 61 -5.14 57.03 -37.64
N GLY A 62 -6.16 56.41 -37.04
CA GLY A 62 -6.87 56.91 -35.86
C GLY A 62 -7.79 55.88 -35.20
N LEU A 63 -7.30 55.28 -34.11
CA LEU A 63 -7.86 54.07 -33.47
C LEU A 63 -9.23 54.29 -32.78
N SER A 64 -9.44 55.43 -32.13
CA SER A 64 -10.67 55.70 -31.35
C SER A 64 -11.89 55.97 -32.23
N LEU A 65 -11.69 56.68 -33.34
CA LEU A 65 -12.76 56.98 -34.29
C LEU A 65 -13.15 55.75 -35.10
N ALA A 66 -12.18 54.91 -35.48
CA ALA A 66 -12.43 53.63 -36.12
C ALA A 66 -13.30 52.71 -35.26
N LYS A 67 -12.93 52.53 -33.98
CA LYS A 67 -13.73 51.73 -33.03
C LYS A 67 -15.15 52.28 -32.84
N ARG A 68 -15.31 53.60 -32.73
CA ARG A 68 -16.63 54.22 -32.57
C ARG A 68 -17.50 54.08 -33.82
N LEU A 69 -16.93 54.27 -35.00
CA LEU A 69 -17.64 54.06 -36.27
C LEU A 69 -18.03 52.58 -36.43
N ASN A 70 -17.12 51.67 -36.11
CA ASN A 70 -17.39 50.23 -36.12
C ASN A 70 -18.56 49.83 -35.21
N SER A 71 -18.57 50.29 -33.95
CA SER A 71 -19.70 50.06 -33.04
C SER A 71 -21.00 50.67 -33.57
N THR A 72 -20.92 51.83 -34.23
CA THR A 72 -22.08 52.47 -34.84
C THR A 72 -22.68 51.61 -35.97
N LEU A 73 -21.84 51.03 -36.83
CA LEU A 73 -22.27 50.13 -37.89
C LEU A 73 -22.85 48.83 -37.32
N ALA A 74 -22.24 48.30 -36.25
CA ALA A 74 -22.76 47.13 -35.54
C ALA A 74 -24.17 47.38 -34.97
N PHE A 75 -24.36 48.53 -34.32
CA PHE A 75 -25.68 48.92 -33.81
C PHE A 75 -26.69 49.19 -34.93
N PHE A 76 -26.26 49.68 -36.09
CA PHE A 76 -27.14 49.81 -37.24
C PHE A 76 -27.67 48.44 -37.69
N CYS A 77 -26.80 47.43 -37.85
CA CYS A 77 -27.23 46.07 -38.14
C CYS A 77 -28.09 45.47 -37.02
N TYR A 78 -27.74 45.71 -35.75
CA TYR A 78 -28.51 45.29 -34.58
C TYR A 78 -29.95 45.84 -34.64
N ASP A 79 -30.10 47.15 -34.82
CA ASP A 79 -31.41 47.80 -34.85
C ASP A 79 -32.24 47.32 -36.06
N LEU A 80 -31.58 47.00 -37.18
CA LEU A 80 -32.24 46.48 -38.40
C LEU A 80 -32.80 45.06 -38.24
N LEU A 81 -32.25 44.21 -37.36
CA LEU A 81 -32.74 42.84 -37.13
C LEU A 81 -34.21 42.80 -36.68
N SER A 82 -34.70 43.87 -36.04
CA SER A 82 -36.09 43.99 -35.60
C SER A 82 -37.02 44.66 -36.63
N ILE A 83 -36.46 45.27 -37.67
CA ILE A 83 -37.21 46.16 -38.58
C ILE A 83 -37.32 45.57 -39.99
N ILE A 84 -36.27 44.95 -40.51
CA ILE A 84 -36.22 44.44 -41.89
C ILE A 84 -35.99 42.93 -41.94
N GLU A 85 -36.18 42.32 -43.11
CA GLU A 85 -36.01 40.88 -43.28
C GLU A 85 -34.60 40.42 -42.84
N PRO A 86 -34.45 39.44 -41.93
CA PRO A 86 -33.15 39.03 -41.39
C PRO A 86 -32.11 38.64 -42.45
N ARG A 87 -32.54 38.03 -43.56
CA ARG A 87 -31.67 37.70 -44.70
C ARG A 87 -30.95 38.94 -45.27
N GLN A 88 -31.65 40.07 -45.38
CA GLN A 88 -31.05 41.33 -45.86
C GLN A 88 -30.03 41.88 -44.85
N VAL A 89 -30.24 41.65 -43.55
CA VAL A 89 -29.25 41.99 -42.53
C VAL A 89 -28.03 41.05 -42.61
N PHE A 90 -28.24 39.76 -42.86
CA PHE A 90 -27.14 38.79 -43.03
C PHE A 90 -26.26 39.12 -44.24
N GLU A 91 -26.83 39.65 -45.33
CA GLU A 91 -26.04 40.17 -46.46
C GLU A 91 -25.16 41.35 -46.08
N LEU A 92 -25.64 42.27 -45.22
CA LEU A 92 -24.82 43.37 -44.68
C LEU A 92 -23.70 42.84 -43.77
N VAL A 93 -23.99 41.82 -42.95
CA VAL A 93 -22.99 41.18 -42.10
C VAL A 93 -21.96 40.40 -42.94
N SER A 94 -22.39 39.72 -44.01
CA SER A 94 -21.48 39.07 -44.96
C SER A 94 -20.56 40.09 -45.62
N LEU A 95 -21.12 41.20 -46.12
CA LEU A 95 -20.33 42.29 -46.69
C LEU A 95 -19.31 42.83 -45.68
N TYR A 96 -19.69 42.99 -44.41
CA TYR A 96 -18.76 43.37 -43.34
C TYR A 96 -17.62 42.36 -43.19
N MET A 97 -17.95 41.07 -43.10
CA MET A 97 -16.96 40.01 -42.90
C MET A 97 -16.02 39.85 -44.09
N ASP A 98 -16.56 39.88 -45.32
CA ASP A 98 -15.80 39.77 -46.56
C ASP A 98 -14.84 40.95 -46.72
N LYS A 99 -15.28 42.16 -46.38
CA LYS A 99 -14.46 43.38 -46.46
C LYS A 99 -13.28 43.37 -45.50
N PHE A 100 -13.41 42.69 -44.36
CA PHE A 100 -12.36 42.55 -43.35
C PHE A 100 -11.75 41.14 -43.30
N ALA A 101 -11.99 40.32 -44.32
CA ALA A 101 -11.39 39.00 -44.45
C ALA A 101 -9.88 39.10 -44.74
N GLY A 102 -9.08 38.21 -44.14
CA GLY A 102 -7.64 38.09 -44.43
C GLY A 102 -6.73 39.23 -43.93
N VAL A 103 -7.25 40.24 -43.21
CA VAL A 103 -6.44 41.35 -42.70
C VAL A 103 -5.93 41.06 -41.28
N CYS A 104 -4.70 40.56 -41.16
CA CYS A 104 -4.01 40.29 -39.88
C CYS A 104 -3.51 41.57 -39.17
N GLN A 105 -4.35 42.60 -39.06
CA GLN A 105 -4.09 43.73 -38.17
C GLN A 105 -4.90 43.56 -36.89
N ALA A 106 -4.23 43.48 -35.74
CA ALA A 106 -4.86 43.29 -34.44
C ALA A 106 -6.05 44.26 -34.20
N VAL A 107 -5.93 45.51 -34.64
CA VAL A 107 -6.99 46.53 -34.47
C VAL A 107 -8.27 46.19 -35.25
N LEU A 108 -8.14 45.67 -36.47
CA LEU A 108 -9.28 45.27 -37.29
C LEU A 108 -9.93 44.00 -36.73
N HIS A 109 -9.14 43.06 -36.23
CA HIS A 109 -9.65 41.87 -35.55
C HIS A 109 -10.46 42.24 -34.28
N ASP A 110 -9.97 43.19 -33.46
CA ASP A 110 -10.71 43.73 -32.32
C ASP A 110 -12.03 44.41 -32.74
N CYS A 111 -12.05 45.08 -33.90
CA CYS A 111 -13.27 45.64 -34.48
C CYS A 111 -14.27 44.53 -34.88
N LYS A 112 -13.81 43.46 -35.53
CA LYS A 112 -14.66 42.30 -35.89
C LYS A 112 -15.30 41.67 -34.64
N LEU A 113 -14.51 41.41 -33.61
CA LEU A 113 -15.00 40.87 -32.34
C LEU A 113 -16.03 41.79 -31.67
N THR A 114 -15.80 43.10 -31.69
CA THR A 114 -16.75 44.07 -31.12
C THR A 114 -18.05 44.13 -31.94
N PHE A 115 -17.95 44.05 -33.26
CA PHE A 115 -19.10 44.04 -34.16
C PHE A 115 -19.97 42.82 -33.93
N LEU A 116 -19.35 41.62 -33.88
CA LEU A 116 -20.03 40.37 -33.56
C LEU A 116 -20.64 40.37 -32.15
N GLN A 117 -19.91 40.87 -31.15
CA GLN A 117 -20.42 40.97 -29.78
C GLN A 117 -21.71 41.79 -29.72
N ILE A 118 -21.78 42.92 -30.43
CA ILE A 118 -22.97 43.79 -30.44
C ILE A 118 -24.13 43.10 -31.15
N ILE A 119 -23.91 42.59 -32.36
CA ILE A 119 -25.00 42.00 -33.18
C ILE A 119 -25.55 40.72 -32.54
N CYS A 120 -24.68 39.88 -31.97
CA CYS A 120 -25.11 38.62 -31.33
C CYS A 120 -25.78 38.85 -29.96
N ASP A 121 -25.68 40.06 -29.40
CA ASP A 121 -26.44 40.43 -28.20
C ASP A 121 -27.92 40.74 -28.50
N HIS A 122 -28.35 40.71 -29.77
CA HIS A 122 -29.75 40.95 -30.12
C HIS A 122 -30.67 39.84 -29.59
N ASP A 123 -31.92 40.18 -29.27
CA ASP A 123 -32.87 39.22 -28.71
C ASP A 123 -33.34 38.18 -29.75
N LEU A 124 -33.29 38.52 -31.04
CA LEU A 124 -33.59 37.61 -32.16
C LEU A 124 -32.35 36.88 -32.71
N PHE A 125 -31.21 36.91 -32.01
CA PHE A 125 -29.98 36.28 -32.49
C PHE A 125 -30.12 34.76 -32.73
N VAL A 126 -30.89 34.05 -31.89
CA VAL A 126 -31.24 32.64 -32.09
C VAL A 126 -32.71 32.54 -32.49
N GLU A 127 -32.96 32.11 -33.73
CA GLU A 127 -34.31 31.81 -34.23
C GLU A 127 -34.70 30.36 -33.91
N MET A 128 -35.81 30.19 -33.20
CA MET A 128 -36.30 28.88 -32.75
C MET A 128 -36.88 28.05 -33.92
N PRO A 129 -36.81 26.71 -33.86
CA PRO A 129 -37.24 25.85 -34.96
C PRO A 129 -38.74 25.97 -35.26
N GLY A 130 -39.07 26.54 -36.43
CA GLY A 130 -40.44 26.74 -36.94
C GLY A 130 -40.54 27.43 -38.32
N ARG A 131 -39.47 28.07 -38.82
CA ARG A 131 -39.35 28.65 -40.18
C ARG A 131 -38.27 27.95 -41.02
N ASP A 132 -38.35 27.97 -42.35
CA ASP A 132 -37.60 27.12 -43.31
C ASP A 132 -36.12 26.77 -42.94
N PRO A 133 -35.61 25.54 -43.18
CA PRO A 133 -34.33 25.05 -42.65
C PRO A 133 -33.04 25.65 -43.24
N SER A 134 -33.10 26.27 -44.42
CA SER A 134 -31.91 26.48 -45.27
C SER A 134 -30.93 27.54 -44.78
N ASP A 135 -31.40 28.53 -44.00
CA ASP A 135 -30.61 29.72 -43.61
C ASP A 135 -30.54 29.93 -42.08
N ARG A 136 -30.98 28.94 -41.30
CA ARG A 136 -30.97 29.05 -39.84
C ARG A 136 -29.53 29.17 -39.36
N ASN A 137 -29.27 30.19 -38.53
CA ASN A 137 -28.04 30.34 -37.75
C ASN A 137 -26.77 30.77 -38.51
N TYR A 138 -26.91 31.56 -39.58
CA TYR A 138 -25.77 32.22 -40.25
C TYR A 138 -24.90 32.99 -39.25
N LEU A 139 -25.51 33.85 -38.44
CA LEU A 139 -24.78 34.66 -37.45
C LEU A 139 -24.05 33.79 -36.42
N SER A 140 -24.68 32.73 -35.92
CA SER A 140 -24.05 31.82 -34.96
C SER A 140 -22.89 31.04 -35.59
N SER A 141 -23.01 30.63 -36.86
CA SER A 141 -21.93 29.95 -37.59
C SER A 141 -20.73 30.88 -37.81
N VAL A 142 -20.99 32.11 -38.27
CA VAL A 142 -19.95 33.14 -38.45
C VAL A 142 -19.28 33.49 -37.11
N LEU A 143 -20.07 33.63 -36.04
CA LEU A 143 -19.55 33.87 -34.70
C LEU A 143 -18.62 32.74 -34.23
N ILE A 144 -19.06 31.48 -34.34
CA ILE A 144 -18.26 30.32 -33.92
C ILE A 144 -16.95 30.27 -34.71
N GLN A 145 -17.01 30.45 -36.04
CA GLN A 145 -15.84 30.42 -36.91
C GLN A 145 -14.84 31.55 -36.57
N GLU A 146 -15.32 32.79 -36.42
CA GLU A 146 -14.44 33.92 -36.12
C GLU A 146 -13.85 33.81 -34.70
N ILE A 147 -14.65 33.38 -33.71
CA ILE A 147 -14.14 33.15 -32.34
C ILE A 147 -13.06 32.07 -32.35
N PHE A 148 -13.27 30.97 -33.09
CA PHE A 148 -12.29 29.91 -33.17
C PHE A 148 -10.97 30.38 -33.80
N LEU A 149 -11.05 31.16 -34.89
CA LEU A 149 -9.88 31.81 -35.48
C LEU A 149 -9.18 32.76 -34.48
N THR A 150 -9.94 33.47 -33.64
CA THR A 150 -9.36 34.31 -32.59
C THR A 150 -8.64 33.51 -31.52
N LEU A 151 -9.12 32.30 -31.17
CA LEU A 151 -8.47 31.47 -30.15
C LEU A 151 -7.05 31.04 -30.55
N ASP A 152 -6.74 31.01 -31.86
CA ASP A 152 -5.41 30.74 -32.41
C ASP A 152 -4.57 32.02 -32.65
N HIS A 153 -5.08 33.20 -32.27
CA HIS A 153 -4.40 34.46 -32.50
C HIS A 153 -3.32 34.76 -31.43
N ASP A 154 -2.20 35.36 -31.84
CA ASP A 154 -1.06 35.65 -30.94
C ASP A 154 -1.44 36.59 -29.77
N ASP A 155 -2.33 37.55 -30.02
CA ASP A 155 -2.77 38.55 -29.03
C ASP A 155 -3.66 37.97 -27.91
N LEU A 156 -3.08 37.87 -26.71
CA LEU A 156 -3.74 37.41 -25.48
C LEU A 156 -5.02 38.19 -25.13
N SER A 157 -5.05 39.50 -25.40
CA SER A 157 -6.22 40.33 -25.08
C SER A 157 -7.43 39.97 -25.94
N GLN A 158 -7.18 39.56 -27.18
CA GLN A 158 -8.20 39.17 -28.15
C GLN A 158 -8.72 37.77 -27.86
N ARG A 159 -7.83 36.83 -27.52
CA ARG A 159 -8.19 35.48 -27.06
C ARG A 159 -9.11 35.52 -25.84
N ALA A 160 -8.71 36.29 -24.81
CA ALA A 160 -9.53 36.48 -23.62
C ALA A 160 -10.89 37.11 -23.92
N LYS A 161 -10.94 38.08 -24.85
CA LYS A 161 -12.19 38.71 -25.29
C LYS A 161 -13.11 37.72 -26.02
N ALA A 162 -12.57 36.91 -26.93
CA ALA A 162 -13.34 35.91 -27.68
C ALA A 162 -13.93 34.83 -26.77
N ALA A 163 -13.13 34.29 -25.85
CA ALA A 163 -13.60 33.33 -24.85
C ALA A 163 -14.72 33.92 -23.96
N ARG A 164 -14.58 35.19 -23.56
CA ARG A 164 -15.60 35.89 -22.76
C ARG A 164 -16.91 36.12 -23.52
N ILE A 165 -16.85 36.43 -24.83
CA ILE A 165 -18.05 36.61 -25.66
C ILE A 165 -18.90 35.33 -25.63
N LEU A 166 -18.28 34.15 -25.78
CA LEU A 166 -18.98 32.87 -25.69
C LEU A 166 -19.69 32.69 -24.35
N VAL A 167 -18.99 32.96 -23.25
CA VAL A 167 -19.54 32.79 -21.90
C VAL A 167 -20.74 33.70 -21.68
N VAL A 168 -20.64 34.97 -22.08
CA VAL A 168 -21.75 35.93 -21.94
C VAL A 168 -22.96 35.49 -22.75
N LEU A 169 -22.77 35.02 -23.99
CA LEU A 169 -23.88 34.55 -24.82
C LEU A 169 -24.55 33.29 -24.26
N ILE A 170 -23.77 32.31 -23.81
CA ILE A 170 -24.30 31.09 -23.18
C ILE A 170 -25.04 31.42 -21.88
N CYS A 171 -24.52 32.35 -21.07
CA CYS A 171 -25.23 32.85 -19.89
C CYS A 171 -26.53 33.55 -20.27
N LYS A 172 -26.53 34.39 -21.32
CA LYS A 172 -27.75 35.04 -21.82
C LYS A 172 -28.80 33.99 -22.15
N HIS A 173 -28.44 32.98 -22.94
CA HIS A 173 -29.34 31.90 -23.33
C HIS A 173 -29.89 31.10 -22.14
N GLU A 174 -29.05 30.81 -21.15
CA GLU A 174 -29.44 30.04 -19.97
C GLU A 174 -30.48 30.78 -19.10
N PHE A 175 -30.39 32.11 -19.03
CA PHE A 175 -31.26 32.93 -18.17
C PHE A 175 -32.41 33.64 -18.90
N ASP A 176 -32.44 33.59 -20.24
CA ASP A 176 -33.53 34.18 -21.03
C ASP A 176 -34.83 33.39 -20.84
N ALA A 177 -35.90 34.07 -20.43
CA ALA A 177 -37.20 33.46 -20.15
C ALA A 177 -37.79 32.73 -21.37
N ARG A 178 -37.39 33.11 -22.60
CA ARG A 178 -37.88 32.53 -23.85
C ARG A 178 -37.35 31.13 -24.11
N TYR A 179 -36.18 30.78 -23.56
CA TYR A 179 -35.46 29.52 -23.83
C TYR A 179 -35.47 28.55 -22.65
N GLN A 180 -36.48 28.63 -21.78
CA GLN A 180 -36.51 27.82 -20.55
C GLN A 180 -37.07 26.40 -20.75
N LYS A 181 -37.67 26.07 -21.91
CA LYS A 181 -38.13 24.71 -22.18
C LYS A 181 -36.93 23.81 -22.50
N SER A 182 -37.04 22.52 -22.19
CA SER A 182 -35.98 21.54 -22.47
C SER A 182 -35.67 21.41 -23.97
N GLU A 183 -36.69 21.52 -24.82
CA GLU A 183 -36.54 21.50 -26.28
C GLU A 183 -35.74 22.71 -26.79
N ASP A 184 -35.97 23.89 -26.19
CA ASP A 184 -35.28 25.12 -26.56
C ASP A 184 -33.79 25.05 -26.19
N LYS A 185 -33.50 24.58 -24.96
CA LYS A 185 -32.11 24.37 -24.49
C LYS A 185 -31.37 23.33 -25.32
N LEU A 186 -32.07 22.28 -25.74
CA LEU A 186 -31.51 21.26 -26.63
C LEU A 186 -31.15 21.84 -28.00
N TYR A 187 -32.03 22.64 -28.60
CA TYR A 187 -31.78 23.28 -29.89
C TYR A 187 -30.55 24.19 -29.83
N ILE A 188 -30.43 24.99 -28.77
CA ILE A 188 -29.26 25.86 -28.54
C ILE A 188 -27.99 25.02 -28.36
N ALA A 189 -28.05 23.93 -27.60
CA ALA A 189 -26.90 23.04 -27.42
C ALA A 189 -26.44 22.41 -28.75
N GLN A 190 -27.37 21.95 -29.59
CA GLN A 190 -27.08 21.39 -30.92
C GLN A 190 -26.46 22.45 -31.86
N LEU A 191 -26.90 23.70 -31.77
CA LEU A 191 -26.36 24.80 -32.54
C LEU A 191 -24.87 25.07 -32.23
N TYR A 192 -24.52 25.11 -30.95
CA TYR A 192 -23.14 25.35 -30.51
C TYR A 192 -22.27 24.08 -30.49
N PHE A 193 -22.83 22.90 -30.74
CA PHE A 193 -22.07 21.64 -30.73
C PHE A 193 -20.94 21.61 -31.77
N SER A 194 -21.08 22.35 -32.88
CA SER A 194 -20.03 22.51 -33.91
C SER A 194 -18.74 23.13 -33.36
N LEU A 195 -18.82 23.98 -32.33
CA LEU A 195 -17.65 24.57 -31.66
C LEU A 195 -16.81 23.49 -30.96
N ILE A 196 -17.46 22.56 -30.26
CA ILE A 196 -16.77 21.39 -29.66
C ILE A 196 -16.11 20.61 -30.78
N GLY A 197 -16.80 20.46 -31.91
CA GLY A 197 -16.25 19.81 -33.08
C GLY A 197 -14.94 20.44 -33.57
N GLN A 198 -14.92 21.76 -33.78
CA GLN A 198 -13.73 22.50 -34.22
C GLN A 198 -12.57 22.41 -33.22
N ILE A 199 -12.85 22.55 -31.92
CA ILE A 199 -11.85 22.42 -30.84
C ILE A 199 -11.22 21.02 -30.83
N LEU A 200 -12.02 19.97 -31.09
CA LEU A 200 -11.50 18.61 -31.18
C LEU A 200 -10.62 18.40 -32.42
N ASP A 201 -10.97 19.04 -33.54
CA ASP A 201 -10.23 18.90 -34.79
C ASP A 201 -8.88 19.66 -34.74
N GLU A 202 -8.81 20.84 -34.10
CA GLU A 202 -7.56 21.59 -33.86
C GLU A 202 -7.22 21.74 -32.36
N MET A 203 -7.06 20.61 -31.67
CA MET A 203 -6.67 20.57 -30.25
C MET A 203 -5.43 21.40 -29.86
N PRO A 204 -4.39 21.57 -30.71
CA PRO A 204 -3.26 22.46 -30.39
C PRO A 204 -3.68 23.90 -30.06
N VAL A 205 -4.71 24.42 -30.72
CA VAL A 205 -5.26 25.76 -30.47
C VAL A 205 -5.73 25.87 -29.01
N PHE A 206 -6.46 24.87 -28.53
CA PHE A 206 -6.92 24.82 -27.14
C PHE A 206 -5.75 24.72 -26.15
N TYR A 207 -4.74 23.90 -26.44
CA TYR A 207 -3.58 23.77 -25.54
C TYR A 207 -2.75 25.05 -25.41
N ASN A 208 -2.70 25.89 -26.46
CA ASN A 208 -2.03 27.19 -26.48
C ASN A 208 -2.73 28.27 -25.64
N LEU A 209 -3.96 28.03 -25.17
CA LEU A 209 -4.69 28.96 -24.29
C LEU A 209 -4.09 28.98 -22.88
N ASN A 210 -4.14 30.14 -22.23
CA ASN A 210 -3.77 30.27 -20.82
C ASN A 210 -4.85 29.68 -19.90
N ALA A 211 -4.55 29.52 -18.61
CA ALA A 211 -5.46 28.86 -17.66
C ALA A 211 -6.82 29.58 -17.50
N ILE A 212 -6.87 30.90 -17.67
CA ILE A 212 -8.12 31.67 -17.57
C ILE A 212 -8.96 31.42 -18.82
N GLU A 213 -8.37 31.55 -20.01
CA GLU A 213 -9.02 31.28 -21.30
C GLU A 213 -9.55 29.85 -21.38
N LYS A 214 -8.75 28.86 -20.96
CA LYS A 214 -9.18 27.46 -20.88
C LYS A 214 -10.42 27.33 -20.00
N ARG A 215 -10.44 27.95 -18.81
CA ARG A 215 -11.59 27.90 -17.90
C ARG A 215 -12.86 28.46 -18.54
N GLU A 216 -12.77 29.58 -19.25
CA GLU A 216 -13.91 30.20 -19.94
C GLU A 216 -14.46 29.28 -21.05
N VAL A 217 -13.58 28.73 -21.90
CA VAL A 217 -13.95 27.83 -22.99
C VAL A 217 -14.55 26.52 -22.45
N LEU A 218 -13.97 25.93 -21.40
CA LEU A 218 -14.44 24.68 -20.79
C LEU A 218 -15.82 24.82 -20.14
N VAL A 219 -16.14 25.97 -19.54
CA VAL A 219 -17.49 26.26 -19.02
C VAL A 219 -18.54 26.20 -20.13
N VAL A 220 -18.23 26.80 -21.29
CA VAL A 220 -19.11 26.79 -22.46
C VAL A 220 -19.33 25.36 -22.95
N ILE A 221 -18.25 24.58 -23.08
CA ILE A 221 -18.32 23.16 -23.47
C ILE A 221 -19.21 22.36 -22.50
N LEU A 222 -19.01 22.50 -21.20
CA LEU A 222 -19.80 21.78 -20.20
C LEU A 222 -21.28 22.14 -20.27
N GLN A 223 -21.61 23.42 -20.48
CA GLN A 223 -23.00 23.86 -20.60
C GLN A 223 -23.67 23.31 -21.87
N ILE A 224 -22.94 23.25 -22.99
CA ILE A 224 -23.42 22.63 -24.23
C ILE A 224 -23.71 21.13 -23.99
N VAL A 225 -22.74 20.39 -23.43
CA VAL A 225 -22.87 18.94 -23.20
C VAL A 225 -23.98 18.62 -22.20
N ARG A 226 -24.16 19.47 -21.17
CA ARG A 226 -25.20 19.28 -20.15
C ARG A 226 -26.61 19.22 -20.75
N ASN A 227 -26.89 20.10 -21.71
CA ASN A 227 -28.20 20.27 -22.35
C ASN A 227 -28.38 19.44 -23.64
N LEU A 228 -27.33 18.74 -24.08
CA LEU A 228 -27.38 17.88 -25.26
C LEU A 228 -28.13 16.58 -24.97
N ASP A 229 -28.82 16.05 -25.99
CA ASP A 229 -29.51 14.76 -25.91
C ASP A 229 -28.54 13.58 -26.09
N ASP A 230 -28.94 12.42 -25.55
CA ASP A 230 -28.10 11.22 -25.58
C ASP A 230 -27.85 10.70 -27.01
N ALA A 231 -28.82 10.85 -27.92
CA ALA A 231 -28.68 10.35 -29.29
C ALA A 231 -27.61 11.13 -30.07
N THR A 232 -27.57 12.46 -29.92
CA THR A 232 -26.52 13.29 -30.52
C THR A 232 -25.13 12.95 -29.96
N LEU A 233 -25.02 12.77 -28.64
CA LEU A 233 -23.74 12.44 -27.99
C LEU A 233 -23.23 11.05 -28.42
N ILE A 234 -24.11 10.04 -28.43
CA ILE A 234 -23.77 8.68 -28.89
C ILE A 234 -23.36 8.68 -30.36
N LYS A 235 -24.09 9.42 -31.22
CA LYS A 235 -23.74 9.57 -32.64
C LYS A 235 -22.36 10.20 -32.82
N ALA A 236 -21.99 11.19 -31.99
CA ALA A 236 -20.66 11.78 -32.03
C ALA A 236 -19.57 10.77 -31.65
N TRP A 237 -19.80 9.93 -30.63
CA TRP A 237 -18.85 8.88 -30.23
C TRP A 237 -18.73 7.74 -31.24
N GLN A 238 -19.77 7.46 -32.03
CA GLN A 238 -19.74 6.44 -33.09
C GLN A 238 -18.80 6.83 -34.25
N GLN A 239 -18.67 8.13 -34.56
CA GLN A 239 -17.98 8.61 -35.75
C GLN A 239 -16.47 8.33 -35.75
N SER A 240 -15.79 8.55 -34.62
CA SER A 240 -14.33 8.42 -34.55
C SER A 240 -13.85 8.15 -33.12
N ILE A 241 -13.09 7.07 -32.96
CA ILE A 241 -12.42 6.71 -31.71
C ILE A 241 -11.41 7.80 -31.31
N ALA A 242 -10.68 8.36 -32.28
CA ALA A 242 -9.70 9.42 -32.02
C ALA A 242 -10.38 10.69 -31.50
N ARG A 243 -11.48 11.12 -32.14
CA ARG A 243 -12.26 12.28 -31.72
C ARG A 243 -12.86 12.09 -30.33
N THR A 244 -13.34 10.88 -30.03
CA THR A 244 -13.83 10.49 -28.71
C THR A 244 -12.74 10.57 -27.64
N ARG A 245 -11.52 10.07 -27.92
CA ARG A 245 -10.39 10.20 -26.99
C ARG A 245 -10.04 11.66 -26.70
N LEU A 246 -10.03 12.52 -27.72
CA LEU A 246 -9.81 13.96 -27.55
C LEU A 246 -10.93 14.63 -26.73
N PHE A 247 -12.18 14.19 -26.89
CA PHE A 247 -13.30 14.68 -26.09
C PHE A 247 -13.11 14.33 -24.61
N PHE A 248 -12.68 13.10 -24.30
CA PHE A 248 -12.37 12.72 -22.93
C PHE A 248 -11.13 13.44 -22.38
N LYS A 249 -10.13 13.78 -23.21
CA LYS A 249 -9.03 14.67 -22.79
C LYS A 249 -9.53 16.06 -22.41
N LEU A 250 -10.49 16.61 -23.14
CA LEU A 250 -11.13 17.88 -22.79
C LEU A 250 -11.86 17.82 -21.44
N LEU A 251 -12.52 16.69 -21.12
CA LEU A 251 -13.13 16.47 -19.80
C LEU A 251 -12.08 16.33 -18.68
N GLU A 252 -10.91 15.76 -18.96
CA GLU A 252 -9.78 15.72 -18.02
C GLU A 252 -9.24 17.13 -17.72
N GLU A 253 -9.22 18.00 -18.72
CA GLU A 253 -8.89 19.43 -18.56
C GLU A 253 -9.96 20.17 -17.73
N CYS A 254 -11.25 19.83 -17.87
CA CYS A 254 -12.30 20.34 -16.96
C CYS A 254 -11.99 19.97 -15.50
N ILE A 255 -11.68 18.71 -15.23
CA ILE A 255 -11.36 18.25 -13.86
C ILE A 255 -10.12 18.99 -13.32
N THR A 256 -9.16 19.29 -14.19
CA THR A 256 -7.92 19.98 -13.84
C THR A 256 -8.11 21.46 -13.52
N HIS A 257 -8.87 22.18 -14.33
CA HIS A 257 -9.05 23.62 -14.19
C HIS A 257 -10.13 24.03 -13.17
N PHE A 258 -11.03 23.12 -12.80
CA PHE A 258 -12.08 23.36 -11.79
C PHE A 258 -11.84 22.57 -10.48
N GLU A 259 -10.58 22.28 -10.14
CA GLU A 259 -10.23 21.61 -8.88
C GLU A 259 -10.67 22.43 -7.65
N HIS A 260 -11.12 21.73 -6.61
CA HIS A 260 -11.53 22.35 -5.35
C HIS A 260 -10.32 22.90 -4.56
N ASN A 261 -10.17 24.23 -4.50
CA ASN A 261 -9.05 24.91 -3.83
C ASN A 261 -9.26 25.07 -2.31
N LYS A 262 -8.22 24.74 -1.52
CA LYS A 262 -8.11 24.96 -0.07
C LYS A 262 -7.38 26.26 0.21
N THR A 263 -7.99 27.22 0.91
CA THR A 263 -7.30 28.41 1.43
C THR A 263 -7.03 28.28 2.93
N GLY A 264 -5.75 28.10 3.32
CA GLY A 264 -5.22 28.44 4.64
C GLY A 264 -4.62 27.27 5.43
N GLY A 265 -3.29 27.21 5.53
CA GLY A 265 -2.58 26.39 6.52
C GLY A 265 -1.38 27.13 7.09
N SER A 266 -1.57 27.84 8.22
CA SER A 266 -0.51 28.11 9.21
C SER A 266 -1.13 28.76 10.46
N MET A 267 -1.35 27.96 11.51
CA MET A 267 -1.20 28.36 12.92
C MET A 267 -1.41 27.13 13.82
N LEU A 268 -0.28 26.58 14.32
CA LEU A 268 -0.05 26.00 15.66
C LEU A 268 0.91 24.79 15.64
N LEU A 269 2.21 25.08 15.71
CA LEU A 269 3.09 24.64 16.81
C LEU A 269 4.18 25.71 16.95
N GLY A 270 4.35 26.24 18.16
CA GLY A 270 5.00 27.52 18.42
C GLY A 270 6.54 27.47 18.50
N ALA A 271 7.14 28.64 18.28
CA ALA A 271 8.33 29.06 19.00
C ALA A 271 8.28 30.59 19.18
N SER A 272 8.39 31.00 20.43
CA SER A 272 8.63 32.38 20.84
C SER A 272 9.98 32.86 20.30
N SER A 273 10.02 34.02 19.61
CA SER A 273 10.78 35.23 20.01
C SER A 273 11.24 36.09 18.80
N ARG A 274 10.74 37.33 18.76
CA ARG A 274 11.34 38.61 18.33
C ARG A 274 12.30 38.67 17.12
N SER A 275 11.85 39.30 16.01
CA SER A 275 12.37 40.58 15.43
C SER A 275 11.86 40.80 13.99
N PRO A 276 11.67 42.04 13.51
CA PRO A 276 11.15 42.33 12.18
C PRO A 276 12.25 42.50 11.12
N ASP A 277 11.83 42.32 9.86
CA ASP A 277 12.38 42.86 8.59
C ASP A 277 12.99 41.93 7.52
N VAL A 278 12.53 42.24 6.31
CA VAL A 278 12.99 41.92 4.95
C VAL A 278 12.37 40.69 4.27
N GLU A 279 11.24 40.94 3.59
CA GLU A 279 10.62 40.05 2.60
C GLU A 279 11.48 39.89 1.33
N ARG A 280 11.78 38.64 0.97
CA ARG A 280 12.01 38.19 -0.42
C ARG A 280 10.97 37.11 -0.76
N PRO A 281 10.40 37.09 -1.97
CA PRO A 281 9.41 36.08 -2.33
C PRO A 281 10.10 34.73 -2.59
N ALA A 282 9.87 33.76 -1.69
CA ALA A 282 10.14 32.35 -1.91
C ALA A 282 8.84 31.62 -2.35
N PRO A 283 8.91 30.54 -3.15
CA PRO A 283 7.72 29.83 -3.62
C PRO A 283 7.01 29.12 -2.46
N PRO A 284 5.66 29.05 -2.42
CA PRO A 284 4.95 28.51 -1.28
C PRO A 284 5.04 26.97 -1.23
N LYS A 285 5.19 26.44 -0.01
CA LYS A 285 5.30 25.01 0.33
C LYS A 285 3.92 24.34 0.42
N TYR A 286 3.92 23.01 0.24
CA TYR A 286 2.76 22.10 0.14
C TYR A 286 1.83 22.01 1.38
N SER A 287 2.16 22.69 2.49
CA SER A 287 1.45 22.62 3.78
C SER A 287 0.32 23.64 3.96
N GLU A 288 0.13 24.60 3.04
CA GLU A 288 -0.90 25.65 3.15
C GLU A 288 -2.29 25.23 2.62
N ARG A 289 -2.45 23.94 2.31
CA ARG A 289 -3.69 23.33 1.83
C ARG A 289 -4.42 22.61 2.99
N LEU A 290 -5.25 23.31 3.80
CA LEU A 290 -6.54 22.84 4.39
C LEU A 290 -7.12 23.77 5.46
N SER A 291 -8.35 24.26 5.23
CA SER A 291 -8.99 25.35 5.97
C SER A 291 -9.86 24.96 7.19
N PRO A 292 -10.06 25.90 8.15
CA PRO A 292 -11.10 25.94 9.20
C PRO A 292 -12.57 26.09 8.73
N SER A 293 -12.87 26.01 7.44
CA SER A 293 -14.22 26.26 6.87
C SER A 293 -15.23 25.14 7.17
N VAL A 294 -14.76 24.01 7.69
CA VAL A 294 -15.59 22.86 8.08
C VAL A 294 -16.45 23.19 9.30
N ASN A 295 -16.04 24.08 10.20
CA ASN A 295 -16.84 24.42 11.39
C ASN A 295 -18.02 25.35 11.10
N ALA A 296 -17.95 26.22 10.08
CA ALA A 296 -19.08 27.09 9.71
C ALA A 296 -20.17 26.30 8.96
N TYR A 297 -19.78 25.44 8.01
CA TYR A 297 -20.72 24.59 7.27
C TYR A 297 -21.35 23.50 8.17
N LEU A 298 -20.61 22.95 9.13
CA LEU A 298 -21.16 21.99 10.11
C LEU A 298 -22.08 22.66 11.15
N SER A 299 -21.85 23.92 11.50
CA SER A 299 -22.73 24.68 12.40
C SER A 299 -24.05 25.04 11.71
N GLU A 300 -24.04 25.36 10.41
CA GLU A 300 -25.25 25.61 9.62
C GLU A 300 -26.03 24.31 9.31
N ALA A 301 -25.33 23.21 9.00
CA ALA A 301 -25.95 21.91 8.73
C ALA A 301 -26.62 21.29 9.97
N SER A 302 -26.09 21.55 11.18
CA SER A 302 -26.71 21.11 12.44
C SER A 302 -28.05 21.76 12.78
N ARG A 303 -28.41 22.87 12.10
CA ARG A 303 -29.70 23.56 12.28
C ARG A 303 -30.85 22.97 11.46
N HIS A 304 -30.56 22.06 10.52
CA HIS A 304 -31.56 21.46 9.63
C HIS A 304 -31.97 20.03 9.99
N GLU A 305 -31.42 19.43 11.05
CA GLU A 305 -31.76 18.07 11.49
C GLU A 305 -32.94 17.95 12.47
N ILE A 306 -33.68 19.03 12.76
CA ILE A 306 -34.89 18.96 13.61
C ILE A 306 -36.14 19.33 12.82
N ARG A 307 -36.69 18.34 12.08
CA ARG A 307 -38.15 18.12 11.95
C ARG A 307 -38.46 16.76 11.30
N PRO A 308 -39.45 16.00 11.82
CA PRO A 308 -39.69 14.63 11.39
C PRO A 308 -40.58 14.52 10.13
N GLN A 309 -40.50 13.31 9.55
CA GLN A 309 -41.05 12.79 8.30
C GLN A 309 -42.50 13.16 7.94
N GLY A 310 -42.74 13.38 6.64
CA GLY A 310 -44.05 13.35 5.99
C GLY A 310 -43.96 13.34 4.46
N THR A 311 -44.16 12.15 3.87
CA THR A 311 -44.51 11.77 2.47
C THR A 311 -43.69 12.29 1.26
N PRO A 312 -43.51 11.48 0.19
CA PRO A 312 -42.52 11.72 -0.85
C PRO A 312 -43.15 12.32 -2.12
N GLU A 313 -43.18 13.63 -2.26
CA GLU A 313 -43.33 14.30 -3.56
C GLU A 313 -42.55 15.63 -3.57
N ASN A 314 -42.02 15.96 -4.74
CA ASN A 314 -41.26 17.16 -5.12
C ASN A 314 -39.74 17.10 -5.00
N GLY A 315 -39.14 16.89 -6.17
CA GLY A 315 -37.72 17.01 -6.43
C GLY A 315 -37.14 18.36 -6.02
N TYR A 316 -35.85 18.32 -5.72
CA TYR A 316 -34.98 19.44 -5.38
C TYR A 316 -35.29 20.70 -6.17
N MET A 317 -36.14 21.54 -5.59
CA MET A 317 -36.62 22.77 -6.19
C MET A 317 -35.52 23.82 -6.21
N TRP A 318 -34.95 24.02 -7.41
CA TRP A 318 -34.87 25.36 -7.98
C TRP A 318 -36.28 25.95 -7.95
N ASN A 319 -36.64 26.57 -6.84
CA ASN A 319 -37.98 27.10 -6.71
C ASN A 319 -38.13 28.28 -7.67
N ARG A 320 -39.16 28.20 -8.53
CA ARG A 320 -39.60 29.27 -9.42
C ARG A 320 -39.71 30.56 -8.62
N VAL A 321 -38.89 31.54 -8.94
CA VAL A 321 -39.27 32.94 -8.70
C VAL A 321 -40.38 33.24 -9.70
N SER A 322 -41.47 33.81 -9.17
CA SER A 322 -42.73 34.11 -9.83
C SER A 322 -42.60 34.66 -11.26
N PRO A 323 -43.47 34.26 -12.22
CA PRO A 323 -43.41 34.66 -13.63
C PRO A 323 -43.92 36.09 -13.89
N GLN A 324 -43.76 37.03 -12.96
CA GLN A 324 -44.26 38.41 -13.09
C GLN A 324 -43.18 39.48 -13.33
N LEU A 325 -42.05 39.12 -13.93
CA LEU A 325 -41.08 40.10 -14.43
C LEU A 325 -40.81 39.89 -15.92
N SER A 326 -41.87 39.78 -16.72
CA SER A 326 -41.84 40.21 -18.11
C SER A 326 -41.80 41.75 -18.11
N SER A 327 -40.72 42.33 -18.67
CA SER A 327 -40.52 43.69 -19.27
C SER A 327 -41.29 44.87 -18.64
N PRO A 328 -40.70 46.05 -18.27
CA PRO A 328 -39.85 46.90 -19.12
C PRO A 328 -39.03 47.98 -18.33
N ASN A 329 -37.78 47.77 -17.91
CA ASN A 329 -36.94 48.87 -17.38
C ASN A 329 -35.47 48.40 -17.22
N GLN A 330 -34.70 48.46 -18.31
CA GLN A 330 -33.24 48.50 -18.20
C GLN A 330 -32.84 49.94 -17.82
N PRO A 331 -32.01 50.17 -16.78
CA PRO A 331 -31.51 51.51 -16.47
C PRO A 331 -30.44 52.00 -17.47
N TYR A 332 -29.88 51.12 -18.31
CA TYR A 332 -28.96 51.47 -19.39
C TYR A 332 -29.13 50.52 -20.58
N SER A 333 -29.31 51.06 -21.79
CA SER A 333 -29.20 50.28 -23.03
C SER A 333 -27.76 49.79 -23.21
N LEU A 334 -27.53 48.66 -23.90
CA LEU A 334 -26.18 48.19 -24.29
C LEU A 334 -25.35 49.33 -24.95
N ARG A 335 -26.06 50.20 -25.68
CA ARG A 335 -25.55 51.42 -26.31
C ARG A 335 -25.00 52.44 -25.28
N GLU A 336 -25.64 52.61 -24.12
CA GLU A 336 -25.18 53.48 -23.03
C GLU A 336 -24.06 52.85 -22.19
N ALA A 337 -24.12 51.55 -21.92
CA ALA A 337 -23.08 50.84 -21.18
C ALA A 337 -21.73 50.82 -21.94
N LEU A 338 -21.76 50.60 -23.26
CA LEU A 338 -20.57 50.65 -24.11
C LEU A 338 -20.05 52.09 -24.30
N ALA A 339 -20.94 53.09 -24.34
CA ALA A 339 -20.55 54.49 -24.37
C ALA A 339 -19.82 54.93 -23.09
N GLN A 340 -20.22 54.40 -21.92
CA GLN A 340 -19.56 54.65 -20.63
C GLN A 340 -18.23 53.89 -20.49
N ALA A 341 -18.17 52.61 -20.88
CA ALA A 341 -16.93 51.82 -20.82
C ALA A 341 -15.80 52.36 -21.72
N GLN A 342 -16.15 52.98 -22.86
CA GLN A 342 -15.19 53.64 -23.75
C GLN A 342 -14.66 54.99 -23.22
N SER A 343 -15.21 55.49 -22.11
CA SER A 343 -14.80 56.77 -21.49
C SER A 343 -13.85 56.61 -20.29
N SER A 344 -13.75 55.42 -19.70
CA SER A 344 -12.94 55.17 -18.49
C SER A 344 -11.48 54.81 -18.81
N ARG A 345 -10.53 55.56 -18.24
CA ARG A 345 -9.06 55.42 -18.44
C ARG A 345 -8.35 54.45 -17.47
N ILE A 346 -9.06 53.58 -16.74
CA ILE A 346 -8.45 52.80 -15.64
C ILE A 346 -8.24 51.34 -16.03
N GLY A 347 -6.99 50.90 -15.93
CA GLY A 347 -6.59 49.51 -16.10
C GLY A 347 -7.09 48.59 -14.98
N SER A 348 -7.74 47.50 -15.38
CA SER A 348 -7.82 46.16 -14.77
C SER A 348 -9.10 45.51 -15.29
N THR A 349 -8.99 44.95 -16.49
CA THR A 349 -10.07 44.55 -17.41
C THR A 349 -11.05 43.50 -16.87
N ALA A 350 -10.80 42.87 -15.72
CA ALA A 350 -11.71 41.92 -15.10
C ALA A 350 -12.60 42.53 -13.99
N ARG A 351 -12.12 43.55 -13.26
CA ARG A 351 -12.81 44.10 -12.09
C ARG A 351 -13.87 45.14 -12.48
N ALA A 352 -13.53 46.05 -13.38
CA ALA A 352 -14.45 47.06 -13.91
C ALA A 352 -15.63 46.45 -14.71
N LEU A 353 -15.42 45.30 -15.37
CA LEU A 353 -16.46 44.56 -16.09
C LEU A 353 -17.28 43.63 -15.19
N ARG A 354 -16.69 43.06 -14.12
CA ARG A 354 -17.48 42.41 -13.05
C ARG A 354 -18.43 43.41 -12.40
N GLU A 355 -17.97 44.64 -12.22
CA GLU A 355 -18.74 45.76 -11.70
C GLU A 355 -19.83 46.27 -12.66
N SER A 356 -19.76 45.95 -13.96
CA SER A 356 -20.80 46.26 -14.94
C SER A 356 -21.89 45.19 -15.08
N LEU A 357 -21.70 44.00 -14.49
CA LEU A 357 -22.73 42.95 -14.45
C LEU A 357 -23.82 43.28 -13.43
N HIS A 358 -25.07 42.92 -13.73
CA HIS A 358 -26.22 43.12 -12.83
C HIS A 358 -25.94 42.51 -11.44
N PRO A 359 -26.26 43.17 -10.31
CA PRO A 359 -25.93 42.69 -8.97
C PRO A 359 -26.44 41.27 -8.67
N VAL A 360 -27.63 40.92 -9.15
CA VAL A 360 -28.19 39.55 -9.02
C VAL A 360 -27.42 38.54 -9.87
N LEU A 361 -26.92 38.93 -11.06
CA LEU A 361 -26.07 38.07 -11.89
C LEU A 361 -24.68 37.93 -11.26
N ARG A 362 -24.13 38.99 -10.67
CA ARG A 362 -22.86 38.97 -9.94
C ARG A 362 -22.94 38.06 -8.72
N GLN A 363 -23.99 38.21 -7.89
CA GLN A 363 -24.24 37.35 -6.73
C GLN A 363 -24.50 35.90 -7.14
N LYS A 364 -25.24 35.67 -8.24
CA LYS A 364 -25.45 34.32 -8.78
C LYS A 364 -24.17 33.72 -9.36
N LEU A 365 -23.31 34.50 -10.01
CA LEU A 365 -22.01 34.07 -10.55
C LEU A 365 -21.00 33.78 -9.43
N GLU A 366 -21.02 34.52 -8.32
CA GLU A 366 -20.22 34.23 -7.12
C GLU A 366 -20.64 32.91 -6.46
N LEU A 367 -21.96 32.68 -6.31
CA LEU A 367 -22.52 31.39 -5.87
C LEU A 367 -22.26 30.25 -6.88
N TRP A 368 -22.17 30.58 -8.16
CA TRP A 368 -21.88 29.64 -9.23
C TRP A 368 -20.42 29.20 -9.18
N GLU A 369 -19.47 30.12 -8.92
CA GLU A 369 -18.04 29.81 -8.81
C GLU A 369 -17.71 28.89 -7.63
N GLU A 370 -18.37 29.05 -6.46
CA GLU A 370 -18.18 28.15 -5.30
C GLU A 370 -18.74 26.74 -5.52
N ASN A 371 -19.80 26.62 -6.33
CA ASN A 371 -20.43 25.33 -6.68
C ASN A 371 -19.90 24.72 -7.98
N LEU A 372 -19.08 25.46 -8.74
CA LEU A 372 -18.65 25.07 -10.08
C LEU A 372 -17.82 23.80 -10.07
N SER A 373 -16.92 23.65 -9.10
CA SER A 373 -16.10 22.44 -8.94
C SER A 373 -16.97 21.20 -8.75
N THR A 374 -17.99 21.29 -7.87
CA THR A 374 -18.95 20.20 -7.66
C THR A 374 -19.76 19.91 -8.92
N ALA A 375 -20.29 20.95 -9.58
CA ALA A 375 -21.09 20.79 -10.78
C ALA A 375 -20.29 20.17 -11.94
N VAL A 376 -19.04 20.60 -12.13
CA VAL A 376 -18.13 20.07 -13.15
C VAL A 376 -17.84 18.59 -12.88
N SER A 377 -17.42 18.23 -11.66
CA SER A 377 -17.10 16.84 -11.33
C SER A 377 -18.30 15.90 -11.46
N LEU A 378 -19.50 16.36 -11.06
CA LEU A 378 -20.73 15.58 -11.22
C LEU A 378 -21.14 15.43 -12.70
N GLU A 379 -20.99 16.49 -13.51
CA GLU A 379 -21.32 16.43 -14.93
C GLU A 379 -20.36 15.51 -15.70
N VAL A 380 -19.05 15.60 -15.42
CA VAL A 380 -18.06 14.68 -16.00
C VAL A 380 -18.34 13.23 -15.59
N LEU A 381 -18.72 13.00 -14.33
CA LEU A 381 -19.11 11.69 -13.85
C LEU A 381 -20.35 11.15 -14.58
N ARG A 382 -21.37 12.00 -14.79
CA ARG A 382 -22.60 11.67 -15.54
C ARG A 382 -22.29 11.30 -17.00
N ILE A 383 -21.44 12.07 -17.67
CA ILE A 383 -21.01 11.78 -19.05
C ILE A 383 -20.26 10.44 -19.12
N THR A 384 -19.40 10.18 -18.12
CA THR A 384 -18.64 8.92 -18.02
C THR A 384 -19.57 7.71 -17.83
N GLU A 385 -20.61 7.85 -17.00
CA GLU A 385 -21.63 6.81 -16.82
C GLU A 385 -22.39 6.52 -18.13
N LYS A 386 -22.84 7.56 -18.83
CA LYS A 386 -23.52 7.42 -20.14
C LYS A 386 -22.64 6.72 -21.17
N PHE A 387 -21.37 7.13 -21.25
CA PHE A 387 -20.40 6.49 -22.13
C PHE A 387 -20.20 5.01 -21.78
N SER A 388 -20.08 4.70 -20.49
CA SER A 388 -19.96 3.32 -20.00
C SER A 388 -21.18 2.47 -20.36
N ALA A 389 -22.40 3.00 -20.21
CA ALA A 389 -23.63 2.31 -20.60
C ALA A 389 -23.68 2.07 -22.12
N ALA A 390 -23.34 3.08 -22.92
CA ALA A 390 -23.27 2.97 -24.37
C ALA A 390 -22.22 1.93 -24.82
N ALA A 391 -21.03 1.94 -24.22
CA ALA A 391 -20.01 0.91 -24.42
C ALA A 391 -20.51 -0.49 -24.04
N GLY A 392 -21.23 -0.63 -22.92
CA GLY A 392 -21.80 -1.92 -22.47
C GLY A 392 -22.76 -2.51 -23.50
N THR A 393 -23.61 -1.68 -24.10
CA THR A 393 -24.51 -2.05 -25.20
C THR A 393 -23.82 -2.20 -26.57
N ARG A 394 -22.52 -1.94 -26.65
CA ARG A 394 -21.74 -1.85 -27.91
C ARG A 394 -22.33 -0.89 -28.94
N SER A 395 -23.00 0.16 -28.50
CA SER A 395 -23.59 1.17 -29.39
C SER A 395 -22.59 2.22 -29.89
N ILE A 396 -21.35 2.21 -29.42
CA ILE A 396 -20.28 3.17 -29.79
C ILE A 396 -19.00 2.47 -30.26
N THR A 397 -18.07 3.22 -30.85
CA THR A 397 -16.73 2.71 -31.18
C THR A 397 -15.72 3.15 -30.12
N THR A 398 -15.07 2.20 -29.46
CA THR A 398 -14.03 2.48 -28.46
C THR A 398 -13.05 1.32 -28.35
N ASP A 399 -11.98 1.52 -27.60
CA ASP A 399 -11.07 0.44 -27.21
C ASP A 399 -11.72 -0.37 -26.08
N TYR A 400 -12.37 -1.48 -26.45
CA TYR A 400 -13.07 -2.36 -25.51
C TYR A 400 -12.13 -3.20 -24.63
N ALA A 401 -10.83 -3.21 -24.91
CA ALA A 401 -9.84 -3.96 -24.14
C ALA A 401 -9.29 -3.13 -22.97
N LYS A 402 -9.13 -1.82 -23.18
CA LYS A 402 -8.58 -0.90 -22.16
C LYS A 402 -9.61 0.05 -21.55
N LEU A 403 -10.62 0.45 -22.34
CA LEU A 403 -11.57 1.51 -21.98
C LEU A 403 -10.86 2.78 -21.46
N ASP A 404 -9.76 3.16 -22.13
CA ASP A 404 -8.85 4.27 -21.73
C ASP A 404 -9.59 5.56 -21.36
N CYS A 405 -10.70 5.86 -22.05
CA CYS A 405 -11.52 7.04 -21.80
C CYS A 405 -12.14 7.03 -20.38
N VAL A 406 -12.67 5.88 -19.97
CA VAL A 406 -13.27 5.69 -18.64
C VAL A 406 -12.18 5.63 -17.58
N THR A 407 -11.15 4.80 -17.79
CA THR A 407 -10.07 4.62 -16.81
C THR A 407 -9.32 5.92 -16.54
N SER A 408 -9.01 6.71 -17.58
CA SER A 408 -8.34 8.01 -17.43
C SER A 408 -9.17 9.02 -16.62
N ILE A 409 -10.47 9.14 -16.89
CA ILE A 409 -11.34 10.08 -16.15
C ILE A 409 -11.55 9.64 -14.71
N VAL A 410 -11.81 8.36 -14.45
CA VAL A 410 -11.94 7.84 -13.08
C VAL A 410 -10.67 8.15 -12.28
N MET A 411 -9.49 7.98 -12.90
CA MET A 411 -8.23 8.32 -12.24
C MET A 411 -8.00 9.83 -12.09
N GLY A 412 -8.36 10.64 -13.08
CA GLY A 412 -8.32 12.10 -13.00
C GLY A 412 -9.19 12.65 -11.88
N LEU A 413 -10.37 12.04 -11.66
CA LEU A 413 -11.27 12.40 -10.56
C LEU A 413 -10.72 11.99 -9.20
N LEU A 414 -10.20 10.77 -9.07
CA LEU A 414 -9.67 10.22 -7.81
C LEU A 414 -8.38 10.91 -7.36
N SER A 415 -7.53 11.34 -8.29
CA SER A 415 -6.23 11.95 -8.00
C SER A 415 -6.31 13.39 -7.46
N ARG A 416 -7.50 14.02 -7.47
CA ARG A 416 -7.72 15.42 -7.10
C ARG A 416 -8.64 15.59 -5.89
N SER A 417 -8.65 16.79 -5.32
CA SER A 417 -9.55 17.13 -4.22
C SER A 417 -11.00 17.24 -4.71
N GLN A 418 -11.89 16.40 -4.19
CA GLN A 418 -13.31 16.37 -4.58
C GLN A 418 -14.25 16.73 -3.42
N PRO A 419 -15.38 17.40 -3.70
CA PRO A 419 -16.38 17.77 -2.68
C PRO A 419 -17.15 16.55 -2.16
N LEU A 420 -17.76 16.66 -0.98
CA LEU A 420 -18.51 15.54 -0.37
C LEU A 420 -19.68 15.06 -1.26
N ALA A 421 -20.35 15.98 -1.95
CA ALA A 421 -21.44 15.66 -2.87
C ALA A 421 -20.96 14.76 -4.03
N PHE A 422 -19.73 14.96 -4.52
CA PHE A 422 -19.13 14.09 -5.53
C PHE A 422 -18.99 12.66 -5.00
N TRP A 423 -18.44 12.47 -3.80
CA TRP A 423 -18.24 11.12 -3.24
C TRP A 423 -19.54 10.33 -3.06
N LYS A 424 -20.67 11.01 -2.83
CA LYS A 424 -21.99 10.37 -2.77
C LYS A 424 -22.43 9.82 -4.14
N ALA A 425 -22.12 10.52 -5.23
CA ALA A 425 -22.47 10.10 -6.59
C ALA A 425 -21.43 9.16 -7.22
N PHE A 426 -20.16 9.28 -6.83
CA PHE A 426 -19.04 8.54 -7.40
C PHE A 426 -19.17 7.03 -7.27
N LEU A 427 -19.47 6.55 -6.06
CA LEU A 427 -19.48 5.10 -5.78
C LEU A 427 -20.56 4.33 -6.56
N PRO A 428 -21.82 4.81 -6.68
CA PRO A 428 -22.82 4.21 -7.57
C PRO A 428 -22.35 4.12 -9.04
N VAL A 429 -21.71 5.18 -9.56
CA VAL A 429 -21.23 5.20 -10.94
C VAL A 429 -20.09 4.22 -11.15
N VAL A 430 -19.11 4.16 -10.24
CA VAL A 430 -18.04 3.17 -10.28
C VAL A 430 -18.59 1.75 -10.19
N TYR A 431 -19.57 1.51 -9.32
CA TYR A 431 -20.26 0.23 -9.23
C TYR A 431 -20.88 -0.18 -10.57
N ASN A 432 -21.60 0.73 -11.22
CA ASN A 432 -22.21 0.49 -12.54
C ASN A 432 -21.15 0.19 -13.62
N ILE A 433 -20.05 0.96 -13.63
CA ILE A 433 -18.92 0.74 -14.54
C ILE A 433 -18.32 -0.66 -14.35
N PHE A 434 -18.06 -1.09 -13.11
CA PHE A 434 -17.53 -2.43 -12.82
C PHE A 434 -18.54 -3.55 -13.09
N ASN A 435 -19.84 -3.31 -12.94
CA ASN A 435 -20.85 -4.29 -13.34
C ASN A 435 -20.88 -4.53 -14.85
N LEU A 436 -20.74 -3.46 -15.65
CA LEU A 436 -20.77 -3.55 -17.11
C LEU A 436 -19.45 -4.06 -17.68
N HIS A 437 -18.32 -3.61 -17.13
CA HIS A 437 -16.99 -3.77 -17.73
C HIS A 437 -15.98 -4.47 -16.82
N GLY A 438 -16.43 -5.13 -15.75
CA GLY A 438 -15.55 -5.70 -14.73
C GLY A 438 -14.54 -6.72 -15.29
N ALA A 439 -14.92 -7.52 -16.30
CA ALA A 439 -14.01 -8.45 -16.95
C ALA A 439 -12.81 -7.73 -17.59
N THR A 440 -13.10 -6.66 -18.32
CA THR A 440 -12.12 -5.82 -19.01
C THR A 440 -11.26 -5.05 -18.01
N LEU A 441 -11.88 -4.36 -17.05
CA LEU A 441 -11.17 -3.53 -16.06
C LEU A 441 -10.30 -4.35 -15.11
N MET A 442 -10.66 -5.61 -14.90
CA MET A 442 -9.85 -6.55 -14.12
C MET A 442 -8.87 -7.35 -14.99
N ALA A 443 -8.83 -7.20 -16.31
CA ALA A 443 -7.86 -7.90 -17.17
C ALA A 443 -6.42 -7.40 -16.94
N ARG A 444 -5.40 -8.18 -17.35
CA ARG A 444 -3.98 -7.81 -17.22
C ARG A 444 -3.63 -6.52 -17.97
N GLU A 445 -4.30 -6.26 -19.09
CA GLU A 445 -4.11 -5.02 -19.87
C GLU A 445 -4.43 -3.74 -19.09
N ASN A 446 -5.23 -3.85 -18.02
CA ASN A 446 -5.62 -2.76 -17.14
C ASN A 446 -4.96 -2.83 -15.75
N ASP A 447 -3.86 -3.57 -15.59
CA ASP A 447 -3.13 -3.68 -14.32
C ASP A 447 -2.75 -2.31 -13.74
N ARG A 448 -2.30 -1.38 -14.60
CA ARG A 448 -2.01 0.00 -14.20
C ARG A 448 -3.22 0.70 -13.59
N PHE A 449 -4.39 0.58 -14.23
CA PHE A 449 -5.63 1.16 -13.72
C PHE A 449 -6.02 0.51 -12.39
N LEU A 450 -6.00 -0.83 -12.31
CA LEU A 450 -6.37 -1.57 -11.11
C LEU A 450 -5.46 -1.22 -9.91
N LYS A 451 -4.16 -1.10 -10.14
CA LYS A 451 -3.19 -0.61 -9.15
C LYS A 451 -3.56 0.78 -8.66
N GLN A 452 -3.81 1.70 -9.59
CA GLN A 452 -4.07 3.10 -9.27
C GLN A 452 -5.39 3.29 -8.52
N ILE A 453 -6.48 2.63 -8.93
CA ILE A 453 -7.77 2.71 -8.22
C ILE A 453 -7.67 2.09 -6.82
N ALA A 454 -6.96 0.96 -6.67
CA ALA A 454 -6.71 0.34 -5.38
C ALA A 454 -5.93 1.28 -4.44
N PHE A 455 -4.86 1.92 -4.93
CA PHE A 455 -4.09 2.90 -4.16
C PHE A 455 -4.96 4.07 -3.68
N HIS A 456 -5.80 4.64 -4.56
CA HIS A 456 -6.65 5.77 -4.19
C HIS A 456 -7.75 5.37 -3.20
N LEU A 457 -8.35 4.19 -3.34
CA LEU A 457 -9.31 3.67 -2.37
C LEU A 457 -8.65 3.43 -0.99
N LEU A 458 -7.45 2.85 -0.95
CA LEU A 458 -6.69 2.70 0.31
C LEU A 458 -6.34 4.06 0.92
N ARG A 459 -5.94 5.05 0.11
CA ARG A 459 -5.69 6.42 0.57
C ARG A 459 -6.95 7.07 1.17
N LEU A 460 -8.11 6.85 0.56
CA LEU A 460 -9.40 7.33 1.09
C LEU A 460 -9.82 6.59 2.36
N ALA A 461 -9.39 5.34 2.55
CA ALA A 461 -9.60 4.58 3.79
C ALA A 461 -8.83 5.16 4.99
N VAL A 462 -7.79 5.96 4.75
CA VAL A 462 -7.08 6.72 5.79
C VAL A 462 -7.84 7.99 6.20
N PHE A 463 -8.76 8.51 5.37
CA PHE A 463 -9.28 9.89 5.48
C PHE A 463 -10.00 10.20 6.81
N ARG A 464 -10.01 11.46 7.27
CA ARG A 464 -10.62 11.82 8.59
C ARG A 464 -12.14 11.66 8.59
N ASN A 465 -12.80 11.88 7.45
CA ASN A 465 -14.25 11.80 7.31
C ASN A 465 -14.73 10.34 7.24
N ASP A 466 -15.58 9.94 8.19
CA ASP A 466 -16.13 8.59 8.30
C ASP A 466 -16.97 8.16 7.10
N SER A 467 -17.77 9.08 6.56
CA SER A 467 -18.62 8.86 5.39
C SER A 467 -17.79 8.55 4.13
N ILE A 468 -16.61 9.16 3.98
CA ILE A 468 -15.70 8.89 2.86
C ILE A 468 -14.98 7.55 3.06
N ARG A 469 -14.49 7.26 4.27
CA ARG A 469 -13.86 5.97 4.58
C ARG A 469 -14.79 4.79 4.30
N LYS A 470 -16.05 4.87 4.77
CA LYS A 470 -17.06 3.83 4.52
C LYS A 470 -17.27 3.56 3.02
N ARG A 471 -17.30 4.61 2.19
CA ARG A 471 -17.39 4.47 0.73
C ARG A 471 -16.14 3.86 0.11
N ALA A 472 -14.97 4.18 0.64
CA ALA A 472 -13.72 3.57 0.21
C ALA A 472 -13.68 2.08 0.53
N VAL A 473 -14.12 1.67 1.73
CA VAL A 473 -14.25 0.27 2.13
C VAL A 473 -15.20 -0.49 1.19
N VAL A 474 -16.38 0.08 0.90
CA VAL A 474 -17.32 -0.52 -0.06
C VAL A 474 -16.72 -0.58 -1.47
N GLY A 475 -15.97 0.44 -1.89
CA GLY A 475 -15.22 0.44 -3.15
C GLY A 475 -14.21 -0.71 -3.23
N LEU A 476 -13.45 -0.98 -2.17
CA LEU A 476 -12.54 -2.13 -2.09
C LEU A 476 -13.32 -3.45 -2.20
N GLN A 477 -14.46 -3.57 -1.54
CA GLN A 477 -15.32 -4.76 -1.63
C GLN A 477 -15.87 -4.98 -3.04
N ILE A 478 -16.20 -3.93 -3.78
CA ILE A 478 -16.59 -4.02 -5.20
C ILE A 478 -15.43 -4.59 -6.03
N LEU A 479 -14.18 -4.18 -5.78
CA LEU A 479 -13.03 -4.77 -6.47
C LEU A 479 -12.90 -6.27 -6.16
N VAL A 480 -13.05 -6.65 -4.89
CA VAL A 480 -13.01 -8.06 -4.46
C VAL A 480 -14.12 -8.87 -5.13
N ARG A 481 -15.35 -8.33 -5.18
CA ARG A 481 -16.52 -8.96 -5.81
C ARG A 481 -16.31 -9.22 -7.30
N ASN A 482 -15.75 -8.25 -8.00
CA ASN A 482 -15.45 -8.43 -9.42
C ASN A 482 -14.29 -9.41 -9.64
N ALA A 483 -13.25 -9.40 -8.80
CA ALA A 483 -12.18 -10.39 -8.89
C ALA A 483 -12.70 -11.83 -8.73
N PHE A 484 -13.61 -12.06 -7.78
CA PHE A 484 -14.28 -13.35 -7.61
C PHE A 484 -15.11 -13.76 -8.82
N ASN A 485 -15.95 -12.84 -9.31
CA ASN A 485 -16.89 -13.14 -10.39
C ASN A 485 -16.15 -13.64 -11.65
N TYR A 486 -15.00 -13.04 -11.96
CA TYR A 486 -14.26 -13.36 -13.19
C TYR A 486 -13.16 -14.40 -13.02
N PHE A 487 -12.44 -14.42 -11.90
CA PHE A 487 -11.27 -15.31 -11.72
C PHE A 487 -11.48 -16.43 -10.71
N LYS A 488 -12.61 -16.44 -9.99
CA LYS A 488 -12.93 -17.39 -8.92
C LYS A 488 -11.88 -17.46 -7.78
N ASN A 489 -11.00 -16.47 -7.70
CA ASN A 489 -10.01 -16.29 -6.63
C ASN A 489 -9.69 -14.81 -6.46
N THR A 490 -9.13 -14.46 -5.31
CA THR A 490 -8.68 -13.09 -4.99
C THR A 490 -7.17 -12.91 -5.06
N THR A 491 -6.43 -13.94 -5.48
CA THR A 491 -4.97 -13.99 -5.38
C THR A 491 -4.28 -12.79 -6.04
N ARG A 492 -4.62 -12.47 -7.29
CA ARG A 492 -4.03 -11.33 -8.00
C ARG A 492 -4.41 -9.99 -7.37
N LEU A 493 -5.67 -9.82 -6.97
CA LEU A 493 -6.12 -8.59 -6.31
C LEU A 493 -5.43 -8.41 -4.95
N ARG A 494 -5.25 -9.49 -4.19
CA ARG A 494 -4.53 -9.48 -2.91
C ARG A 494 -3.08 -9.04 -3.10
N VAL A 495 -2.37 -9.59 -4.09
CA VAL A 495 -1.00 -9.16 -4.44
C VAL A 495 -0.98 -7.67 -4.77
N MET A 496 -1.89 -7.21 -5.64
CA MET A 496 -2.01 -5.80 -6.02
C MET A 496 -2.29 -4.88 -4.81
N LEU A 497 -3.23 -5.26 -3.95
CA LEU A 497 -3.56 -4.51 -2.74
C LEU A 497 -2.40 -4.48 -1.75
N THR A 498 -1.63 -5.56 -1.66
CA THR A 498 -0.46 -5.65 -0.78
C THR A 498 0.67 -4.73 -1.29
N ILE A 499 0.94 -4.72 -2.60
CA ILE A 499 1.90 -3.79 -3.22
C ILE A 499 1.48 -2.34 -2.99
N THR A 500 0.22 -2.01 -3.30
CA THR A 500 -0.29 -0.64 -3.17
C THR A 500 -0.37 -0.17 -1.72
N LEU A 501 -0.61 -1.08 -0.77
CA LEU A 501 -0.51 -0.79 0.65
C LEU A 501 0.93 -0.46 1.05
N SER A 502 1.92 -1.24 0.59
CA SER A 502 3.34 -0.94 0.84
C SER A 502 3.73 0.46 0.33
N GLU A 503 3.27 0.84 -0.86
CA GLU A 503 3.51 2.18 -1.44
C GLU A 503 2.77 3.27 -0.65
N LEU A 504 1.57 2.99 -0.14
CA LEU A 504 0.83 3.93 0.69
C LEU A 504 1.52 4.15 2.05
N LEU A 505 2.11 3.11 2.65
CA LEU A 505 2.80 3.20 3.93
C LEU A 505 4.05 4.08 3.89
N SER A 506 4.67 4.26 2.71
CA SER A 506 5.73 5.27 2.54
C SER A 506 5.20 6.71 2.47
N ASP A 507 3.94 6.91 2.09
CA ASP A 507 3.32 8.23 1.95
C ASP A 507 2.56 8.68 3.21
N VAL A 508 2.03 7.73 3.98
CA VAL A 508 1.22 7.98 5.18
C VAL A 508 2.13 8.10 6.40
N GLN A 509 1.85 9.06 7.28
CA GLN A 509 2.56 9.10 8.56
C GLN A 509 2.03 7.96 9.43
N VAL A 510 2.83 6.92 9.59
CA VAL A 510 2.46 5.71 10.34
C VAL A 510 2.69 5.89 11.85
N THR A 511 3.66 6.72 12.23
CA THR A 511 4.02 7.03 13.61
C THR A 511 3.87 8.52 13.93
N GLN A 512 3.68 8.84 15.21
CA GLN A 512 3.65 10.20 15.74
C GLN A 512 4.51 10.27 17.00
N MET A 513 5.24 11.36 17.21
CA MET A 513 6.08 11.55 18.40
C MET A 513 5.26 12.15 19.54
N LYS A 514 5.31 11.52 20.72
CA LYS A 514 4.69 12.00 21.96
C LYS A 514 5.50 13.13 22.60
N SER A 515 4.91 13.80 23.58
CA SER A 515 5.56 14.86 24.36
C SER A 515 6.76 14.37 25.19
N ASP A 516 6.85 13.07 25.46
CA ASP A 516 7.96 12.41 26.15
C ASP A 516 9.10 11.97 25.20
N GLY A 517 8.96 12.18 23.89
CA GLY A 517 9.92 11.77 22.86
C GLY A 517 9.75 10.35 22.33
N SER A 518 8.82 9.55 22.86
CA SER A 518 8.53 8.21 22.36
C SER A 518 7.65 8.23 21.10
N LEU A 519 7.77 7.21 20.24
CA LEU A 519 6.92 7.06 19.06
C LEU A 519 5.63 6.29 19.38
N GLU A 520 4.50 6.73 18.86
CA GLU A 520 3.20 6.06 18.95
C GLU A 520 2.54 5.87 17.59
N GLU A 521 1.56 4.97 17.51
CA GLU A 521 0.73 4.78 16.31
C GLU A 521 -0.01 6.08 15.99
N SER A 522 0.13 6.56 14.75
CA SER A 522 -0.54 7.77 14.32
C SER A 522 -2.07 7.59 14.23
N GLY A 523 -2.81 8.70 14.30
CA GLY A 523 -4.25 8.67 14.04
C GLY A 523 -4.62 8.28 12.59
N GLU A 524 -3.67 8.32 11.64
CA GLU A 524 -3.86 7.86 10.26
C GLU A 524 -3.79 6.34 10.17
N ALA A 525 -2.77 5.74 10.78
CA ALA A 525 -2.60 4.29 10.86
C ALA A 525 -3.81 3.61 11.53
N ARG A 526 -4.30 4.17 12.65
CA ARG A 526 -5.49 3.64 13.34
C ARG A 526 -6.75 3.69 12.49
N ARG A 527 -6.93 4.77 11.70
CA ARG A 527 -8.06 4.89 10.76
C ARG A 527 -7.96 3.87 9.63
N LEU A 528 -6.77 3.65 9.09
CA LEU A 528 -6.54 2.65 8.04
C LEU A 528 -6.82 1.24 8.56
N ARG A 529 -6.27 0.87 9.73
CA ARG A 529 -6.52 -0.41 10.41
C ARG A 529 -8.02 -0.66 10.54
N LYS A 530 -8.75 0.30 11.11
CA LYS A 530 -10.21 0.21 11.28
C LYS A 530 -10.94 0.01 9.95
N SER A 531 -10.58 0.75 8.91
CA SER A 531 -11.20 0.59 7.58
C SER A 531 -10.92 -0.79 6.96
N LEU A 532 -9.71 -1.32 7.11
CA LEU A 532 -9.35 -2.66 6.62
C LEU A 532 -10.08 -3.76 7.39
N GLU A 533 -10.26 -3.60 8.71
CA GLU A 533 -11.09 -4.49 9.54
C GLU A 533 -12.57 -4.42 9.16
N GLU A 534 -13.11 -3.21 8.91
CA GLU A 534 -14.51 -3.03 8.47
C GLU A 534 -14.79 -3.75 7.14
N MET A 535 -13.80 -3.83 6.24
CA MET A 535 -13.92 -4.59 4.98
C MET A 535 -14.35 -6.05 5.19
N ALA A 536 -14.04 -6.64 6.34
CA ALA A 536 -14.30 -8.04 6.67
C ALA A 536 -15.76 -8.36 7.05
N ASP A 537 -16.56 -7.37 7.49
CA ASP A 537 -17.86 -7.61 8.12
C ASP A 537 -18.97 -6.58 7.79
N VAL A 538 -18.80 -5.72 6.77
CA VAL A 538 -19.88 -4.81 6.31
C VAL A 538 -21.04 -5.61 5.68
N ARG A 539 -21.95 -6.09 6.54
CA ARG A 539 -23.23 -6.70 6.19
C ARG A 539 -24.42 -5.76 6.39
N SER A 540 -24.21 -4.55 6.91
CA SER A 540 -25.33 -3.67 7.15
C SER A 540 -25.91 -3.23 5.80
N LYS A 541 -27.15 -3.64 5.54
CA LYS A 541 -27.95 -3.16 4.41
C LYS A 541 -28.03 -1.64 4.41
N ASP A 542 -27.89 -1.02 5.58
CA ASP A 542 -27.91 0.42 5.79
C ASP A 542 -26.67 1.11 5.21
N LEU A 543 -25.45 0.57 5.40
CA LEU A 543 -24.22 1.11 4.77
C LEU A 543 -24.26 1.07 3.24
N LEU A 544 -24.83 0.01 2.64
CA LEU A 544 -24.99 -0.06 1.17
C LEU A 544 -26.00 0.98 0.67
N LYS A 545 -27.13 1.15 1.39
CA LYS A 545 -28.13 2.18 1.09
C LYS A 545 -27.56 3.59 1.24
N ASP A 546 -26.79 3.86 2.29
CA ASP A 546 -26.10 5.14 2.51
C ASP A 546 -25.08 5.44 1.40
N CYS A 547 -24.50 4.40 0.81
CA CYS A 547 -23.62 4.46 -0.34
C CYS A 547 -24.37 4.59 -1.69
N GLY A 548 -25.70 4.56 -1.69
CA GLY A 548 -26.52 4.63 -2.91
C GLY A 548 -26.50 3.34 -3.74
N LEU A 549 -26.15 2.20 -3.15
CA LEU A 549 -26.03 0.91 -3.81
C LEU A 549 -27.22 -0.01 -3.50
N PRO A 550 -27.58 -0.93 -4.42
CA PRO A 550 -28.57 -1.95 -4.13
C PRO A 550 -28.11 -2.87 -3.00
N VAL A 551 -29.06 -3.44 -2.25
CA VAL A 551 -28.75 -4.33 -1.12
C VAL A 551 -28.01 -5.60 -1.58
N THR A 552 -28.19 -5.99 -2.84
CA THR A 552 -27.53 -7.11 -3.51
C THR A 552 -26.20 -6.74 -4.18
N ALA A 553 -25.69 -5.52 -3.99
CA ALA A 553 -24.51 -5.02 -4.71
C ALA A 553 -23.25 -5.88 -4.54
N LEU A 554 -23.11 -6.52 -3.38
CA LEU A 554 -21.97 -7.37 -3.02
C LEU A 554 -22.23 -8.87 -3.28
N GLU A 555 -23.38 -9.23 -3.86
CA GLU A 555 -23.67 -10.61 -4.26
C GLU A 555 -22.98 -10.91 -5.62
N ALA A 556 -22.38 -12.09 -5.73
CA ALA A 556 -21.71 -12.57 -6.94
C ALA A 556 -22.40 -13.87 -7.39
N ALA A 557 -23.53 -13.71 -8.06
CA ALA A 557 -24.17 -14.80 -8.80
C ALA A 557 -23.71 -14.74 -10.26
N PRO A 558 -23.13 -15.81 -10.82
CA PRO A 558 -22.94 -15.92 -12.27
C PRO A 558 -24.30 -15.86 -12.97
N ASP A 559 -24.37 -15.23 -14.15
CA ASP A 559 -25.59 -15.23 -14.96
C ASP A 559 -26.04 -16.67 -15.24
N GLY A 560 -27.13 -17.09 -14.60
CA GLY A 560 -27.77 -18.40 -14.82
C GLY A 560 -27.52 -19.49 -13.77
N SER A 561 -26.78 -19.26 -12.67
CA SER A 561 -26.71 -20.22 -11.55
C SER A 561 -27.21 -19.63 -10.22
N SER A 562 -27.87 -20.45 -9.41
CA SER A 562 -28.35 -20.08 -8.06
C SER A 562 -27.24 -20.12 -6.99
N ASP A 563 -26.02 -20.53 -7.36
CA ASP A 563 -24.92 -20.72 -6.42
C ASP A 563 -24.12 -19.42 -6.29
N ASN A 564 -24.33 -18.73 -5.18
CA ASN A 564 -23.58 -17.53 -4.80
C ASN A 564 -22.11 -17.94 -4.57
N MET A 565 -21.21 -17.63 -5.51
CA MET A 565 -19.78 -17.99 -5.39
C MET A 565 -18.99 -17.05 -4.48
N TRP A 566 -19.65 -16.02 -3.92
CA TRP A 566 -19.04 -15.07 -3.01
C TRP A 566 -18.70 -15.72 -1.65
N SER A 567 -17.41 -15.81 -1.34
CA SER A 567 -16.92 -16.32 -0.05
C SER A 567 -16.45 -15.19 0.86
N TRP A 568 -17.24 -14.89 1.90
CA TRP A 568 -16.80 -13.98 2.96
C TRP A 568 -15.57 -14.48 3.72
N ALA A 569 -15.28 -15.79 3.70
CA ALA A 569 -14.07 -16.33 4.33
C ALA A 569 -12.79 -15.81 3.65
N GLU A 570 -12.80 -15.69 2.32
CA GLU A 570 -11.67 -15.13 1.57
C GLU A 570 -11.57 -13.61 1.73
N VAL A 571 -12.69 -12.89 1.82
CA VAL A 571 -12.67 -11.43 2.13
C VAL A 571 -12.07 -11.19 3.52
N LYS A 572 -12.44 -12.01 4.51
CA LYS A 572 -11.85 -11.99 5.86
C LYS A 572 -10.36 -12.32 5.82
N HIS A 573 -9.96 -13.30 5.01
CA HIS A 573 -8.56 -13.65 4.81
C HIS A 573 -7.77 -12.49 4.18
N LEU A 574 -8.28 -11.86 3.12
CA LEU A 574 -7.66 -10.69 2.48
C LEU A 574 -7.53 -9.52 3.45
N SER A 575 -8.59 -9.20 4.19
CA SER A 575 -8.56 -8.16 5.24
C SER A 575 -7.47 -8.46 6.27
N LYS A 576 -7.41 -9.70 6.77
CA LYS A 576 -6.38 -10.12 7.73
C LYS A 576 -4.96 -9.95 7.16
N CYS A 577 -4.71 -10.32 5.90
CA CYS A 577 -3.41 -10.14 5.26
C CYS A 577 -3.01 -8.66 5.16
N LEU A 578 -3.94 -7.78 4.78
CA LEU A 578 -3.66 -6.34 4.68
C LEU A 578 -3.41 -5.70 6.05
N VAL A 579 -4.18 -6.11 7.08
CA VAL A 579 -3.94 -5.67 8.47
C VAL A 579 -2.59 -6.17 8.97
N GLN A 580 -2.20 -7.41 8.67
CA GLN A 580 -0.88 -7.95 9.02
C GLN A 580 0.27 -7.16 8.37
N ALA A 581 0.13 -6.76 7.10
CA ALA A 581 1.11 -5.92 6.41
C ALA A 581 1.21 -4.50 7.02
N LEU A 582 0.07 -3.90 7.36
CA LEU A 582 0.02 -2.63 8.09
C LEU A 582 0.70 -2.74 9.46
N ASP A 583 0.40 -3.80 10.21
CA ASP A 583 0.95 -4.04 11.54
C ASP A 583 2.45 -4.29 11.52
N ALA A 584 2.94 -5.07 10.57
CA ALA A 584 4.38 -5.28 10.40
C ALA A 584 5.10 -3.95 10.08
N GLY A 585 4.52 -3.12 9.20
CA GLY A 585 5.04 -1.79 8.87
C GLY A 585 5.05 -0.84 10.08
N LEU A 586 3.96 -0.83 10.85
CA LEU A 586 3.83 -0.06 12.09
C LEU A 586 4.86 -0.47 13.13
N GLU A 587 4.95 -1.77 13.43
CA GLU A 587 5.88 -2.27 14.44
C GLU A 587 7.33 -1.96 14.06
N HIS A 588 7.70 -2.12 12.79
CA HIS A 588 9.04 -1.76 12.32
C HIS A 588 9.31 -0.26 12.44
N ALA A 589 8.37 0.60 12.03
CA ALA A 589 8.53 2.05 12.13
C ALA A 589 8.59 2.57 13.58
N LEU A 590 7.91 1.90 14.52
CA LEU A 590 7.98 2.24 15.94
C LEU A 590 9.32 1.83 16.57
N LEU A 591 9.97 0.79 16.02
CA LEU A 591 11.26 0.31 16.49
C LEU A 591 12.43 1.20 16.06
N ASP A 592 12.26 2.12 15.11
CA ASP A 592 13.33 2.93 14.48
C ASP A 592 14.18 3.71 15.49
N SER A 593 13.60 4.10 16.63
CA SER A 593 14.31 4.75 17.75
C SER A 593 15.13 3.80 18.65
N VAL A 594 14.92 2.49 18.54
CA VAL A 594 15.44 1.43 19.43
C VAL A 594 16.27 0.37 18.69
N VAL A 595 16.35 0.43 17.35
CA VAL A 595 17.05 -0.54 16.48
C VAL A 595 18.52 -0.73 16.88
N THR A 596 19.19 0.33 17.33
CA THR A 596 20.62 0.26 17.73
C THR A 596 20.84 -0.44 19.07
N VAL A 597 19.81 -0.51 19.93
CA VAL A 597 19.90 -1.06 21.28
C VAL A 597 19.45 -2.52 21.32
N ASP A 598 18.34 -2.88 20.66
CA ASP A 598 17.81 -4.24 20.64
C ASP A 598 17.78 -4.82 19.23
N ARG A 599 18.92 -5.38 18.83
CA ARG A 599 19.12 -5.93 17.48
C ARG A 599 18.23 -7.15 17.21
N TYR A 600 17.83 -7.89 18.26
CA TYR A 600 16.88 -8.99 18.12
C TYR A 600 15.49 -8.49 17.73
N ALA A 601 15.00 -7.44 18.39
CA ALA A 601 13.71 -6.85 18.04
C ALA A 601 13.72 -6.26 16.61
N ALA A 602 14.84 -5.69 16.18
CA ALA A 602 15.00 -5.20 14.80
C ALA A 602 14.90 -6.35 13.77
N ALA A 603 15.62 -7.46 14.01
CA ALA A 603 15.55 -8.65 13.17
C ALA A 603 14.14 -9.25 13.14
N GLU A 604 13.45 -9.31 14.28
CA GLU A 604 12.03 -9.73 14.34
C GLU A 604 11.11 -8.80 13.55
N GLY A 605 11.38 -7.50 13.53
CA GLY A 605 10.65 -6.52 12.71
C GLY A 605 10.78 -6.81 11.21
N PHE A 606 12.01 -7.02 10.73
CA PHE A 606 12.27 -7.40 9.35
C PHE A 606 11.65 -8.77 9.00
N TYR A 607 11.73 -9.74 9.91
CA TYR A 607 11.08 -11.05 9.75
C TYR A 607 9.56 -10.92 9.60
N LYS A 608 8.90 -10.14 10.45
CA LYS A 608 7.44 -9.90 10.34
C LYS A 608 7.07 -9.24 9.03
N LEU A 609 7.85 -8.26 8.57
CA LEU A 609 7.67 -7.64 7.26
C LEU A 609 7.82 -8.67 6.14
N ALA A 610 8.89 -9.48 6.17
CA ALA A 610 9.09 -10.54 5.20
C ALA A 610 7.88 -11.48 5.15
N MET A 611 7.39 -11.95 6.30
CA MET A 611 6.23 -12.85 6.36
C MET A 611 4.93 -12.17 5.89
N ALA A 612 4.70 -10.91 6.24
CA ALA A 612 3.50 -10.18 5.82
C ALA A 612 3.46 -9.92 4.31
N TYR A 613 4.63 -9.74 3.68
CA TYR A 613 4.78 -9.55 2.25
C TYR A 613 5.02 -10.85 1.46
N ALA A 614 4.98 -12.03 2.10
CA ALA A 614 5.18 -13.33 1.46
C ALA A 614 4.34 -13.57 0.18
N PRO A 615 3.08 -13.10 0.07
CA PRO A 615 2.31 -13.23 -1.17
C PRO A 615 2.89 -12.48 -2.38
N VAL A 616 3.78 -11.50 -2.14
CA VAL A 616 4.44 -10.68 -3.17
C VAL A 616 5.94 -11.04 -3.22
N PRO A 617 6.38 -11.92 -4.13
CA PRO A 617 7.75 -12.45 -4.13
C PRO A 617 8.86 -11.40 -4.09
N ASP A 618 8.74 -10.32 -4.85
CA ASP A 618 9.78 -9.28 -4.90
C ASP A 618 9.93 -8.53 -3.57
N LEU A 619 8.82 -8.20 -2.91
CA LEU A 619 8.83 -7.54 -1.60
C LEU A 619 9.32 -8.52 -0.51
N HIS A 620 8.87 -9.77 -0.58
CA HIS A 620 9.31 -10.82 0.34
C HIS A 620 10.83 -11.03 0.27
N ILE A 621 11.39 -11.19 -0.94
CA ILE A 621 12.84 -11.34 -1.16
C ILE A 621 13.59 -10.09 -0.69
N MET A 622 13.06 -8.90 -0.95
CA MET A 622 13.67 -7.64 -0.50
C MET A 622 13.77 -7.57 1.03
N TRP A 623 12.71 -7.90 1.76
CA TRP A 623 12.73 -7.93 3.22
C TRP A 623 13.60 -9.05 3.81
N LEU A 624 13.63 -10.23 3.17
CA LEU A 624 14.56 -11.30 3.52
C LEU A 624 16.02 -10.88 3.33
N GLN A 625 16.31 -10.08 2.29
CA GLN A 625 17.65 -9.54 2.07
C GLN A 625 18.03 -8.53 3.16
N HIS A 626 17.13 -7.62 3.54
CA HIS A 626 17.39 -6.71 4.67
C HIS A 626 17.60 -7.46 5.99
N LEU A 627 16.83 -8.52 6.24
CA LEU A 627 17.03 -9.39 7.40
C LEU A 627 18.39 -10.10 7.35
N CYS A 628 18.79 -10.61 6.17
CA CYS A 628 20.10 -11.22 5.95
C CYS A 628 21.25 -10.25 6.22
N ASP A 629 21.15 -9.01 5.74
CA ASP A 629 22.15 -7.97 5.97
C ASP A 629 22.25 -7.61 7.46
N ALA A 630 21.11 -7.45 8.15
CA ALA A 630 21.08 -7.23 9.61
C ALA A 630 21.74 -8.37 10.39
N HIS A 631 21.53 -9.63 9.99
CA HIS A 631 22.18 -10.80 10.60
C HIS A 631 23.69 -10.84 10.34
N GLN A 632 24.15 -10.44 9.15
CA GLN A 632 25.58 -10.33 8.86
C GLN A 632 26.24 -9.25 9.72
N GLU A 633 25.59 -8.11 9.93
CA GLU A 633 26.08 -7.09 10.86
C GLU A 633 26.09 -7.59 12.32
N MET A 634 25.20 -8.52 12.68
CA MET A 634 25.19 -9.20 14.00
C MET A 634 26.18 -10.35 14.10
N GLN A 635 26.85 -10.71 13.00
CA GLN A 635 27.65 -11.93 12.88
C GLN A 635 26.86 -13.22 13.20
N SER A 636 25.53 -13.17 13.02
CA SER A 636 24.63 -14.32 13.12
C SER A 636 24.59 -15.06 11.78
N TRP A 637 25.71 -15.72 11.44
CA TRP A 637 25.95 -16.26 10.10
C TRP A 637 24.95 -17.35 9.69
N ALA A 638 24.48 -18.17 10.63
CA ALA A 638 23.52 -19.23 10.32
C ALA A 638 22.13 -18.67 9.96
N GLU A 639 21.64 -17.68 10.72
CA GLU A 639 20.37 -17.00 10.46
C GLU A 639 20.43 -16.19 9.16
N ALA A 640 21.56 -15.52 8.89
CA ALA A 640 21.82 -14.86 7.60
C ALA A 640 21.75 -15.85 6.43
N ALA A 641 22.39 -17.01 6.59
CA ALA A 641 22.37 -18.06 5.57
C ALA A 641 20.94 -18.60 5.35
N GLN A 642 20.17 -18.82 6.41
CA GLN A 642 18.77 -19.23 6.33
C GLN A 642 17.91 -18.21 5.56
N CYS A 643 18.14 -16.91 5.74
CA CYS A 643 17.46 -15.86 4.96
C CYS A 643 17.79 -15.95 3.47
N ALA A 644 19.05 -16.20 3.12
CA ALA A 644 19.47 -16.39 1.73
C ALA A 644 18.89 -17.68 1.12
N VAL A 645 18.81 -18.77 1.88
CA VAL A 645 18.13 -20.01 1.46
C VAL A 645 16.64 -19.77 1.23
N ALA A 646 15.97 -19.04 2.13
CA ALA A 646 14.56 -18.70 1.98
C ALA A 646 14.31 -17.87 0.71
N ALA A 647 15.14 -16.87 0.43
CA ALA A 647 15.06 -16.07 -0.80
C ALA A 647 15.25 -16.93 -2.06
N ALA A 648 16.22 -17.85 -2.04
CA ALA A 648 16.39 -18.82 -3.13
C ALA A 648 15.17 -19.74 -3.28
N GLY A 649 14.57 -20.18 -2.18
CA GLY A 649 13.39 -21.04 -2.16
C GLY A 649 12.18 -20.43 -2.81
N VAL A 650 11.92 -19.15 -2.56
CA VAL A 650 10.84 -18.38 -3.20
C VAL A 650 11.03 -18.36 -4.72
N ILE A 651 12.26 -18.12 -5.20
CA ILE A 651 12.56 -18.12 -6.63
C ILE A 651 12.44 -19.53 -7.23
N MET A 652 12.97 -20.55 -6.55
CA MET A 652 12.91 -21.94 -6.99
C MET A 652 11.45 -22.43 -7.09
N GLN A 653 10.61 -22.13 -6.10
CA GLN A 653 9.18 -22.44 -6.14
C GLN A 653 8.49 -21.77 -7.34
N ALA A 654 8.76 -20.49 -7.59
CA ALA A 654 8.19 -19.76 -8.72
C ALA A 654 8.62 -20.37 -10.07
N LEU A 655 9.88 -20.76 -10.21
CA LEU A 655 10.42 -21.41 -11.42
C LEU A 655 9.85 -22.81 -11.64
N VAL A 656 9.76 -23.62 -10.58
CA VAL A 656 9.13 -24.95 -10.64
C VAL A 656 7.65 -24.82 -11.00
N GLY A 657 6.95 -23.81 -10.47
CA GLY A 657 5.56 -23.52 -10.84
C GLY A 657 5.37 -23.10 -12.30
N ARG A 658 6.41 -22.51 -12.91
CA ARG A 658 6.45 -22.18 -14.36
C ARG A 658 6.92 -23.36 -15.24
N ASN A 659 7.16 -24.54 -14.65
CA ASN A 659 7.75 -25.70 -15.32
C ASN A 659 9.13 -25.40 -15.95
N ASP A 660 9.97 -24.62 -15.27
CA ASP A 660 11.38 -24.46 -15.65
C ASP A 660 12.09 -25.82 -15.52
N ALA A 661 12.75 -26.28 -16.60
CA ALA A 661 13.29 -27.64 -16.70
C ALA A 661 14.51 -27.93 -15.81
N VAL A 662 15.02 -26.93 -15.07
CA VAL A 662 16.27 -27.05 -14.30
C VAL A 662 16.07 -27.68 -12.93
N TRP A 663 15.01 -27.31 -12.21
CA TRP A 663 14.69 -27.83 -10.88
C TRP A 663 13.33 -28.53 -10.87
N SER A 664 13.18 -29.49 -9.96
CA SER A 664 11.95 -30.27 -9.76
C SER A 664 11.40 -30.05 -8.34
N LYS A 665 10.18 -30.54 -8.07
CA LYS A 665 9.60 -30.53 -6.72
C LYS A 665 10.51 -31.19 -5.68
N GLU A 666 11.24 -32.25 -6.05
CA GLU A 666 12.21 -32.93 -5.17
C GLU A 666 13.34 -31.99 -4.74
N HIS A 667 13.80 -31.10 -5.61
CA HIS A 667 14.83 -30.12 -5.27
C HIS A 667 14.30 -29.08 -4.26
N VAL A 668 13.02 -28.69 -4.38
CA VAL A 668 12.35 -27.83 -3.39
C VAL A 668 12.21 -28.56 -2.05
N THR A 669 11.88 -29.85 -2.05
CA THR A 669 11.85 -30.67 -0.84
C THR A 669 13.24 -30.79 -0.19
N SER A 670 14.31 -30.93 -0.98
CA SER A 670 15.69 -30.93 -0.47
C SER A 670 16.07 -29.58 0.13
N LEU A 671 15.62 -28.46 -0.46
CA LEU A 671 15.81 -27.12 0.10
C LEU A 671 15.04 -26.94 1.43
N HIS A 672 13.82 -27.49 1.53
CA HIS A 672 13.03 -27.46 2.76
C HIS A 672 13.73 -28.16 3.94
N LYS A 673 14.52 -29.21 3.68
CA LYS A 673 15.36 -29.85 4.72
C LYS A 673 16.45 -28.91 5.27
N ILE A 674 16.89 -27.94 4.47
CA ILE A 674 17.87 -26.92 4.87
C ILE A 674 17.15 -25.79 5.62
N CYS A 675 16.01 -25.35 5.10
CA CYS A 675 15.23 -24.23 5.61
C CYS A 675 13.73 -24.62 5.71
N PRO A 676 13.26 -25.14 6.86
CA PRO A 676 11.90 -25.64 7.00
C PRO A 676 10.79 -24.59 6.82
N ILE A 677 11.13 -23.29 6.89
CA ILE A 677 10.16 -22.22 6.63
C ILE A 677 9.75 -22.12 5.15
N VAL A 678 10.58 -22.65 4.25
CA VAL A 678 10.27 -22.68 2.82
C VAL A 678 9.17 -23.70 2.60
N ASN A 679 7.99 -23.25 2.19
CA ASN A 679 6.86 -24.14 1.96
C ASN A 679 7.17 -25.20 0.87
N THR A 680 6.64 -26.41 0.99
CA THR A 680 6.80 -27.42 -0.06
C THR A 680 5.79 -27.24 -1.20
N ASP A 681 4.70 -26.53 -0.93
CA ASP A 681 3.65 -26.27 -1.92
C ASP A 681 4.00 -25.07 -2.81
N VAL A 682 3.91 -25.27 -4.13
CA VAL A 682 4.03 -24.19 -5.12
C VAL A 682 2.79 -23.30 -5.01
N SER A 683 2.92 -22.16 -4.34
CA SER A 683 1.80 -21.22 -4.15
C SER A 683 1.35 -20.64 -5.50
N ALA A 684 0.03 -20.63 -5.75
CA ALA A 684 -0.60 -19.95 -6.88
C ALA A 684 -0.32 -18.42 -6.91
N GLU A 685 0.16 -17.86 -5.80
CA GLU A 685 0.54 -16.45 -5.67
C GLU A 685 1.79 -16.10 -6.49
N ALA A 686 2.75 -17.02 -6.62
CA ALA A 686 3.99 -16.78 -7.37
C ALA A 686 3.73 -16.58 -8.88
N SER A 687 2.73 -17.28 -9.44
CA SER A 687 2.29 -17.11 -10.83
C SER A 687 1.38 -15.89 -11.03
N ALA A 688 0.69 -15.45 -9.97
CA ALA A 688 -0.20 -14.29 -9.98
C ALA A 688 0.54 -12.95 -9.80
N ALA A 689 1.80 -12.98 -9.36
CA ALA A 689 2.63 -11.81 -9.09
C ALA A 689 3.28 -11.16 -10.32
N GLU A 690 3.01 -11.67 -11.54
CA GLU A 690 3.39 -11.03 -12.81
C GLU A 690 2.49 -9.81 -13.10
N VAL A 691 2.63 -8.78 -12.27
CA VAL A 691 1.99 -7.47 -12.45
C VAL A 691 3.05 -6.53 -13.01
N GLU A 692 2.68 -5.66 -13.96
CA GLU A 692 3.60 -4.72 -14.64
C GLU A 692 4.55 -3.99 -13.63
N GLY A 693 5.84 -4.37 -13.63
CA GLY A 693 6.88 -3.83 -12.74
C GLY A 693 7.30 -4.72 -11.55
N TYR A 694 6.55 -5.78 -11.22
CA TYR A 694 6.84 -6.75 -10.14
C TYR A 694 6.80 -8.21 -10.68
N GLY A 695 7.68 -9.09 -10.20
CA GLY A 695 7.63 -10.56 -10.38
C GLY A 695 8.29 -11.15 -11.63
N ALA A 696 8.78 -10.34 -12.59
CA ALA A 696 9.33 -10.86 -13.85
C ALA A 696 10.87 -10.79 -13.98
N SER A 697 11.53 -9.74 -13.47
CA SER A 697 12.96 -9.51 -13.74
C SER A 697 13.93 -10.18 -12.76
N LYS A 698 13.49 -10.41 -11.50
CA LYS A 698 14.34 -10.98 -10.43
C LYS A 698 14.17 -12.49 -10.24
N LEU A 699 13.06 -13.08 -10.68
CA LEU A 699 12.76 -14.50 -10.51
C LEU A 699 13.40 -15.37 -11.61
N THR A 700 14.74 -15.42 -11.64
CA THR A 700 15.52 -16.18 -12.63
C THR A 700 16.38 -17.24 -11.98
N VAL A 701 16.75 -18.27 -12.75
CA VAL A 701 17.70 -19.31 -12.32
C VAL A 701 19.01 -18.70 -11.81
N ASP A 702 19.51 -17.65 -12.46
CA ASP A 702 20.75 -16.95 -12.05
C ASP A 702 20.60 -16.28 -10.68
N SER A 703 19.45 -15.69 -10.40
CA SER A 703 19.20 -15.04 -9.11
C SER A 703 19.07 -16.07 -7.98
N ALA A 704 18.39 -17.19 -8.22
CA ALA A 704 18.35 -18.31 -7.26
C ALA A 704 19.77 -18.84 -6.97
N VAL A 705 20.59 -19.08 -8.00
CA VAL A 705 21.98 -19.53 -7.82
C VAL A 705 22.81 -18.51 -7.03
N LYS A 706 22.63 -17.20 -7.26
CA LYS A 706 23.32 -16.16 -6.48
C LYS A 706 22.99 -16.24 -4.99
N TYR A 707 21.71 -16.39 -4.63
CA TYR A 707 21.30 -16.53 -3.24
C TYR A 707 21.77 -17.85 -2.62
N LEU A 708 21.75 -18.97 -3.37
CA LEU A 708 22.33 -20.25 -2.92
C LEU A 708 23.84 -20.13 -2.68
N GLN A 709 24.59 -19.47 -3.57
CA GLN A 709 26.02 -19.24 -3.38
C GLN A 709 26.32 -18.33 -2.19
N LEU A 710 25.49 -17.30 -1.96
CA LEU A 710 25.57 -16.46 -0.77
C LEU A 710 25.31 -17.28 0.50
N ALA A 711 24.25 -18.09 0.53
CA ALA A 711 23.94 -18.99 1.64
C ALA A 711 25.10 -19.96 1.92
N ASN A 712 25.71 -20.55 0.88
CA ASN A 712 26.87 -21.43 1.02
C ASN A 712 28.06 -20.69 1.65
N LYS A 713 28.33 -19.45 1.25
CA LYS A 713 29.40 -18.64 1.85
C LYS A 713 29.13 -18.36 3.34
N LEU A 714 27.90 -18.00 3.67
CA LEU A 714 27.49 -17.67 5.04
C LEU A 714 27.50 -18.92 5.95
N PHE A 715 27.04 -20.08 5.46
CA PHE A 715 27.14 -21.35 6.21
C PHE A 715 28.59 -21.82 6.38
N THR A 716 29.47 -21.58 5.40
CA THR A 716 30.92 -21.82 5.58
C THR A 716 31.49 -20.94 6.68
N GLN A 717 31.07 -19.67 6.79
CA GLN A 717 31.46 -18.78 7.90
C GLN A 717 30.89 -19.23 9.25
N ALA A 718 29.70 -19.85 9.25
CA ALA A 718 29.10 -20.48 10.43
C ALA A 718 29.69 -21.86 10.75
N GLU A 719 30.59 -22.40 9.91
CA GLU A 719 31.15 -23.75 9.99
C GLU A 719 30.07 -24.87 9.97
N LEU A 720 28.94 -24.62 9.31
CA LEU A 720 27.84 -25.58 9.14
C LEU A 720 27.94 -26.29 7.78
N TYR A 721 28.99 -27.07 7.61
CA TYR A 721 29.39 -27.64 6.33
C TYR A 721 28.39 -28.63 5.70
N HIS A 722 27.53 -29.30 6.49
CA HIS A 722 26.48 -30.17 5.91
C HIS A 722 25.48 -29.38 5.07
N PHE A 723 25.10 -28.17 5.51
CA PHE A 723 24.23 -27.31 4.71
C PHE A 723 24.96 -26.84 3.44
N CYS A 724 26.27 -26.56 3.52
CA CYS A 724 27.07 -26.23 2.34
C CYS A 724 27.04 -27.36 1.31
N ALA A 725 27.21 -28.62 1.73
CA ALA A 725 27.15 -29.78 0.83
C ALA A 725 25.79 -29.88 0.13
N SER A 726 24.69 -29.80 0.88
CA SER A 726 23.33 -29.84 0.32
C SER A 726 23.06 -28.68 -0.64
N ILE A 727 23.57 -27.48 -0.38
CA ILE A 727 23.42 -26.33 -1.28
C ILE A 727 24.18 -26.55 -2.59
N GLN A 728 25.42 -27.06 -2.54
CA GLN A 728 26.19 -27.37 -3.75
C GLN A 728 25.46 -28.40 -4.62
N GLU A 729 24.87 -29.42 -4.01
CA GLU A 729 24.05 -30.43 -4.71
C GLU A 729 22.85 -29.82 -5.44
N LEU A 730 22.23 -28.77 -4.89
CA LEU A 730 21.13 -28.04 -5.54
C LEU A 730 21.59 -27.19 -6.73
N ILE A 731 22.86 -26.78 -6.79
CA ILE A 731 23.42 -25.97 -7.89
C ILE A 731 23.87 -26.86 -9.06
N ILE A 732 24.31 -28.10 -8.81
CA ILE A 732 24.80 -29.04 -9.84
C ILE A 732 23.85 -29.19 -11.05
N PRO A 733 22.52 -29.38 -10.89
CA PRO A 733 21.58 -29.47 -12.01
C PRO A 733 21.65 -28.27 -12.96
N VAL A 734 21.88 -27.06 -12.44
CA VAL A 734 21.99 -25.83 -13.23
C VAL A 734 23.22 -25.87 -14.13
N TYR A 735 24.38 -26.26 -13.59
CA TYR A 735 25.60 -26.33 -14.39
C TYR A 735 25.57 -27.47 -15.40
N LYS A 736 24.92 -28.60 -15.07
CA LYS A 736 24.69 -29.70 -16.00
C LYS A 736 23.79 -29.29 -17.17
N SER A 737 22.64 -28.67 -16.90
CA SER A 737 21.70 -28.25 -17.95
C SER A 737 22.31 -27.22 -18.91
N ARG A 738 23.16 -26.33 -18.40
CA ARG A 738 23.89 -25.31 -19.18
C ARG A 738 25.19 -25.80 -19.81
N ARG A 739 25.61 -27.05 -19.57
CA ARG A 739 26.90 -27.62 -20.00
C ARG A 739 28.12 -26.79 -19.54
N ALA A 740 28.02 -26.16 -18.37
CA ALA A 740 29.04 -25.30 -17.80
C ALA A 740 30.09 -26.13 -17.03
N TYR A 741 30.83 -27.00 -17.73
CA TYR A 741 31.71 -28.00 -17.11
C TYR A 741 32.81 -27.40 -16.23
N GLY A 742 33.32 -26.20 -16.54
CA GLY A 742 34.31 -25.51 -15.70
C GLY A 742 33.75 -25.11 -14.34
N GLN A 743 32.48 -24.68 -14.26
CA GLN A 743 31.83 -24.38 -12.98
C GLN A 743 31.43 -25.65 -12.24
N LEU A 744 31.03 -26.69 -12.98
CA LEU A 744 30.74 -28.01 -12.42
C LEU A 744 31.99 -28.63 -11.75
N ALA A 745 33.16 -28.53 -12.39
CA ALA A 745 34.43 -29.00 -11.81
C ALA A 745 34.74 -28.26 -10.49
N LYS A 746 34.61 -26.93 -10.47
CA LYS A 746 34.78 -26.11 -9.26
C LYS A 746 33.80 -26.49 -8.15
N CYS A 747 32.54 -26.74 -8.50
CA CYS A 747 31.52 -27.19 -7.55
C CYS A 747 31.92 -28.53 -6.90
N HIS A 748 32.39 -29.50 -7.68
CA HIS A 748 32.86 -30.78 -7.14
C HIS A 748 34.13 -30.64 -6.29
N THR A 749 35.10 -29.80 -6.68
CA THR A 749 36.26 -29.49 -5.82
C THR A 749 35.82 -28.85 -4.51
N SER A 750 34.85 -27.93 -4.54
CA SER A 750 34.29 -27.35 -3.33
C SER A 750 33.62 -28.40 -2.45
N LEU A 751 32.88 -29.36 -3.03
CA LEU A 751 32.30 -30.48 -2.29
C LEU A 751 33.37 -31.35 -1.64
N THR A 752 34.48 -31.65 -2.34
CA THR A 752 35.62 -32.37 -1.75
C THR A 752 36.12 -31.66 -0.51
N ASN A 753 36.40 -30.36 -0.60
CA ASN A 753 36.90 -29.57 0.53
C ASN A 753 35.88 -29.50 1.69
N ILE A 754 34.57 -29.40 1.38
CA ILE A 754 33.50 -29.39 2.38
C ILE A 754 33.46 -30.72 3.13
N TYR A 755 33.54 -31.85 2.42
CA TYR A 755 33.55 -33.17 3.05
C TYR A 755 34.83 -33.42 3.85
N GLU A 756 35.98 -32.95 3.38
CA GLU A 756 37.23 -32.94 4.17
C GLU A 756 37.05 -32.14 5.47
N SER A 757 36.44 -30.95 5.42
CA SER A 757 36.17 -30.14 6.61
C SER A 757 35.19 -30.82 7.59
N ILE A 758 34.20 -31.57 7.09
CA ILE A 758 33.30 -32.37 7.94
C ILE A 758 34.07 -33.48 8.63
N LEU A 759 34.94 -34.19 7.91
CA LEU A 759 35.79 -35.24 8.49
C LEU A 759 36.73 -34.68 9.55
N GLU A 760 37.31 -33.49 9.33
CA GLU A 760 38.13 -32.80 10.32
C GLU A 760 37.33 -32.42 11.57
N GLN A 761 36.09 -31.93 11.43
CA GLN A 761 35.19 -31.65 12.56
C GLN A 761 34.84 -32.92 13.35
N GLU A 762 34.56 -34.03 12.68
CA GLU A 762 34.22 -35.31 13.31
C GLU A 762 35.42 -35.99 13.95
N ALA A 763 36.63 -35.77 13.43
CA ALA A 763 37.87 -36.29 13.98
C ALA A 763 38.36 -35.54 15.23
N SER A 764 37.86 -34.33 15.48
CA SER A 764 38.25 -33.50 16.64
C SER A 764 37.98 -34.22 17.98
N PRO A 765 38.93 -34.18 18.94
CA PRO A 765 38.72 -34.71 20.29
C PRO A 765 37.73 -33.86 21.11
N ILE A 766 37.48 -32.62 20.70
CA ILE A 766 36.46 -31.74 21.29
C ILE A 766 35.20 -31.86 20.42
N PRO A 767 34.06 -32.31 20.96
CA PRO A 767 32.80 -32.38 20.23
C PRO A 767 32.44 -31.02 19.63
N PHE A 768 32.18 -31.00 18.33
CA PHE A 768 31.74 -29.78 17.66
C PHE A 768 30.32 -29.43 18.09
N ILE A 769 30.12 -28.20 18.56
CA ILE A 769 28.82 -27.63 18.91
C ILE A 769 28.51 -26.52 17.91
N ASP A 770 27.32 -26.57 17.30
CA ASP A 770 26.89 -25.65 16.24
C ASP A 770 26.52 -24.26 16.78
N ALA A 771 25.97 -24.19 17.99
CA ALA A 771 25.61 -22.98 18.71
C ALA A 771 25.37 -23.26 20.20
N THR A 772 25.34 -22.20 21.01
CA THR A 772 24.83 -22.29 22.38
C THR A 772 23.37 -21.85 22.42
N TYR A 773 22.55 -22.54 23.22
CA TYR A 773 21.13 -22.26 23.31
C TYR A 773 20.73 -21.87 24.74
N TYR A 774 19.88 -20.85 24.86
CA TYR A 774 19.45 -20.31 26.15
C TYR A 774 17.95 -20.08 26.18
N ARG A 775 17.26 -20.65 27.17
CA ARG A 775 15.89 -20.28 27.49
C ARG A 775 15.89 -18.98 28.28
N VAL A 776 15.12 -17.99 27.82
CA VAL A 776 14.95 -16.68 28.45
C VAL A 776 13.47 -16.45 28.74
N GLY A 777 13.11 -16.34 30.01
CA GLY A 777 11.78 -15.96 30.48
C GLY A 777 11.74 -14.49 30.90
N PHE A 778 10.71 -13.77 30.43
CA PHE A 778 10.49 -12.36 30.72
C PHE A 778 9.32 -12.17 31.69
N TYR A 779 9.55 -11.56 32.85
CA TYR A 779 8.52 -11.36 33.87
C TYR A 779 8.51 -9.92 34.37
N GLY A 780 7.39 -9.24 34.26
CA GLY A 780 7.21 -7.83 34.66
C GLY A 780 6.46 -7.04 33.59
N GLU A 781 5.51 -6.20 34.00
CA GLU A 781 4.59 -5.52 33.08
C GLU A 781 5.29 -4.59 32.08
N ARG A 782 6.45 -4.02 32.44
CA ARG A 782 7.22 -3.13 31.55
C ARG A 782 7.86 -3.83 30.35
N PHE A 783 7.99 -5.16 30.37
CA PHE A 783 8.38 -5.92 29.19
C PHE A 783 7.29 -5.93 28.09
N GLY A 784 6.09 -5.39 28.37
CA GLY A 784 5.03 -5.23 27.40
C GLY A 784 4.61 -6.55 26.77
N LYS A 785 4.77 -6.70 25.44
CA LYS A 785 4.40 -7.92 24.70
C LYS A 785 5.24 -9.15 25.07
N LEU A 786 6.40 -8.96 25.72
CA LEU A 786 7.27 -10.05 26.16
C LEU A 786 6.90 -10.57 27.56
N ASN A 787 6.13 -9.82 28.36
CA ASN A 787 5.79 -10.23 29.72
C ASN A 787 5.07 -11.59 29.75
N LYS A 788 5.51 -12.48 30.66
CA LYS A 788 5.05 -13.86 30.83
C LYS A 788 5.26 -14.75 29.60
N LYS A 789 6.27 -14.45 28.78
CA LYS A 789 6.67 -15.29 27.64
C LYS A 789 8.08 -15.81 27.81
N GLU A 790 8.29 -17.01 27.27
CA GLU A 790 9.58 -17.69 27.23
C GLU A 790 10.02 -17.88 25.78
N TYR A 791 11.32 -17.70 25.57
CA TYR A 791 11.96 -17.83 24.26
C TYR A 791 13.20 -18.70 24.40
N VAL A 792 13.53 -19.45 23.35
CA VAL A 792 14.85 -20.05 23.18
C VAL A 792 15.66 -19.15 22.26
N PHE A 793 16.85 -18.75 22.71
CA PHE A 793 17.82 -17.97 21.95
C PHE A 793 18.91 -18.90 21.43
N ARG A 794 19.34 -18.67 20.20
CA ARG A 794 20.51 -19.28 19.58
C ARG A 794 21.63 -18.24 19.50
N GLU A 795 22.72 -18.49 20.21
CA GLU A 795 23.91 -17.64 20.23
C GLU A 795 25.11 -18.36 19.59
N PRO A 796 26.13 -17.60 19.15
CA PRO A 796 27.40 -18.18 18.73
C PRO A 796 27.99 -19.14 19.77
N ARG A 797 28.72 -20.16 19.29
CA ARG A 797 29.25 -21.25 20.12
C ARG A 797 30.17 -20.82 21.27
N ASP A 798 30.77 -19.65 21.16
CA ASP A 798 31.71 -19.06 22.12
C ASP A 798 31.01 -18.23 23.20
N VAL A 799 29.73 -17.88 23.02
CA VAL A 799 28.93 -17.12 23.99
C VAL A 799 28.54 -18.02 25.16
N ARG A 800 28.99 -17.65 26.37
CA ARG A 800 28.69 -18.36 27.62
C ARG A 800 27.49 -17.75 28.32
N LEU A 801 26.97 -18.45 29.33
CA LEU A 801 25.81 -18.00 30.11
C LEU A 801 26.01 -16.59 30.71
N GLY A 802 27.22 -16.29 31.20
CA GLY A 802 27.55 -14.95 31.73
C GLY A 802 27.48 -13.85 30.69
N ASP A 803 27.95 -14.12 29.47
CA ASP A 803 27.99 -13.15 28.37
C ASP A 803 26.58 -12.76 27.92
N ILE A 804 25.69 -13.76 27.77
CA ILE A 804 24.29 -13.49 27.40
C ILE A 804 23.52 -12.81 28.54
N MET A 805 23.81 -13.16 29.80
CA MET A 805 23.22 -12.48 30.97
C MET A 805 23.56 -10.99 30.98
N GLU A 806 24.84 -10.64 30.77
CA GLU A 806 25.28 -9.25 30.70
C GLU A 806 24.68 -8.53 29.49
N LYS A 807 24.72 -9.16 28.30
CA LYS A 807 24.16 -8.63 27.06
C LYS A 807 22.68 -8.29 27.19
N LEU A 808 21.85 -9.22 27.68
CA LEU A 808 20.42 -8.97 27.84
C LEU A 808 20.13 -7.96 28.96
N SER A 809 20.92 -7.97 30.03
CA SER A 809 20.79 -6.98 31.11
C SER A 809 21.01 -5.57 30.57
N HIS A 810 22.10 -5.34 29.84
CA HIS A 810 22.38 -4.03 29.24
C HIS A 810 21.28 -3.59 28.25
N ILE A 811 20.79 -4.50 27.40
CA ILE A 811 19.72 -4.17 26.42
C ILE A 811 18.45 -3.71 27.11
N TYR A 812 18.02 -4.40 28.18
CA TYR A 812 16.74 -4.12 28.83
C TYR A 812 16.84 -3.09 29.95
N GLU A 813 17.99 -2.93 30.63
CA GLU A 813 18.20 -1.84 31.61
C GLU A 813 18.15 -0.46 30.94
N VAL A 814 18.77 -0.30 29.76
CA VAL A 814 18.75 0.97 29.01
C VAL A 814 17.32 1.37 28.59
N LYS A 815 16.41 0.40 28.45
CA LYS A 815 15.00 0.65 28.13
C LYS A 815 14.14 1.02 29.35
N MET A 816 14.63 0.79 30.56
CA MET A 816 13.89 1.05 31.80
C MET A 816 14.35 2.39 32.39
N ASP A 817 13.41 3.27 32.74
CA ASP A 817 13.73 4.51 33.45
C ASP A 817 14.48 4.19 34.75
N GLY A 818 15.53 4.97 35.07
CA GLY A 818 16.52 4.70 36.13
C GLY A 818 16.03 4.60 37.59
N SER A 819 14.72 4.43 37.82
CA SER A 819 14.12 4.13 39.13
C SER A 819 13.86 2.64 39.40
N HIS A 820 13.99 1.76 38.39
CA HIS A 820 13.58 0.36 38.50
C HIS A 820 14.74 -0.60 38.29
N THR A 821 14.82 -1.63 39.14
CA THR A 821 15.89 -2.63 39.11
C THR A 821 15.49 -3.83 38.25
N LEU A 822 16.31 -4.16 37.26
CA LEU A 822 16.25 -5.43 36.56
C LEU A 822 16.92 -6.50 37.43
N HIS A 823 16.25 -7.62 37.66
CA HIS A 823 16.80 -8.74 38.43
C HIS A 823 16.90 -10.00 37.59
N ILE A 824 18.07 -10.63 37.57
CA ILE A 824 18.21 -11.95 36.96
C ILE A 824 17.93 -13.02 38.01
N ILE A 825 17.01 -13.93 37.69
CA ILE A 825 16.72 -15.13 38.47
C ILE A 825 17.81 -16.16 38.14
N PRO A 826 18.70 -16.49 39.09
CA PRO A 826 19.86 -17.35 38.83
C PRO A 826 19.51 -18.84 38.79
N ASP A 827 18.36 -19.24 39.34
CA ASP A 827 17.91 -20.62 39.34
C ASP A 827 16.96 -20.90 38.16
N SER A 828 16.96 -22.14 37.68
CA SER A 828 16.13 -22.59 36.55
C SER A 828 14.74 -23.08 36.98
N ARG A 829 14.35 -22.80 38.24
CA ARG A 829 13.06 -23.25 38.81
C ARG A 829 11.87 -22.67 38.05
N GLN A 830 10.72 -23.32 38.14
CA GLN A 830 9.50 -22.75 37.58
C GLN A 830 9.11 -21.49 38.34
N VAL A 831 8.98 -20.37 37.62
CA VAL A 831 8.68 -19.07 38.20
C VAL A 831 7.17 -18.90 38.27
N ASN A 832 6.63 -18.71 39.47
CA ASN A 832 5.26 -18.28 39.66
C ASN A 832 5.20 -16.76 39.55
N ALA A 833 4.61 -16.24 38.47
CA ALA A 833 4.58 -14.81 38.21
C ALA A 833 3.82 -14.00 39.28
N ASP A 834 2.91 -14.64 40.02
CA ASP A 834 2.10 -13.97 41.04
C ASP A 834 2.85 -13.80 42.38
N GLU A 835 3.98 -14.50 42.56
CA GLU A 835 4.85 -14.40 43.74
C GLU A 835 5.96 -13.33 43.58
N LEU A 836 6.12 -12.80 42.37
CA LEU A 836 7.13 -11.78 42.06
C LEU A 836 6.67 -10.39 42.52
N GLN A 837 7.62 -9.51 42.86
CA GLN A 837 7.28 -8.16 43.32
C GLN A 837 6.69 -7.33 42.16
N PRO A 838 5.51 -6.72 42.36
CA PRO A 838 4.91 -5.84 41.36
C PRO A 838 5.82 -4.63 41.06
N GLY A 839 5.96 -4.28 39.78
CA GLY A 839 6.77 -3.13 39.33
C GLY A 839 8.26 -3.42 39.10
N VAL A 840 8.75 -4.59 39.51
CA VAL A 840 10.12 -5.07 39.26
C VAL A 840 10.15 -5.93 37.99
N CYS A 841 11.23 -5.86 37.22
CA CYS A 841 11.43 -6.68 36.02
C CYS A 841 12.41 -7.80 36.31
N TYR A 842 12.02 -9.04 35.97
CA TYR A 842 12.83 -10.23 36.16
C TYR A 842 13.12 -10.92 34.83
N LEU A 843 14.39 -11.30 34.65
CA LEU A 843 14.83 -12.18 33.57
C LEU A 843 15.26 -13.52 34.16
N GLN A 844 14.79 -14.62 33.58
CA GLN A 844 15.29 -15.95 33.92
C GLN A 844 16.02 -16.50 32.70
N ILE A 845 17.32 -16.74 32.83
CA ILE A 845 18.17 -17.23 31.74
C ILE A 845 18.72 -18.60 32.13
N THR A 846 18.49 -19.61 31.29
CA THR A 846 18.89 -21.00 31.55
C THR A 846 19.50 -21.59 30.29
N ALA A 847 20.70 -22.15 30.37
CA ALA A 847 21.29 -22.91 29.26
C ALA A 847 20.45 -24.15 28.97
N VAL A 848 20.21 -24.43 27.68
CA VAL A 848 19.44 -25.58 27.22
C VAL A 848 20.20 -26.29 26.11
N ASP A 849 20.00 -27.60 26.00
CA ASP A 849 20.64 -28.42 24.98
C ASP A 849 19.61 -28.86 23.92
N PRO A 850 19.93 -28.84 22.62
CA PRO A 850 19.02 -29.31 21.57
C PRO A 850 18.74 -30.81 21.70
N VAL A 851 17.52 -31.27 21.45
CA VAL A 851 17.11 -32.68 21.53
C VAL A 851 17.22 -33.32 20.14
N MET A 852 17.89 -34.47 20.05
CA MET A 852 18.02 -35.24 18.80
C MET A 852 16.82 -36.19 18.61
N GLU A 853 16.51 -36.57 17.36
CA GLU A 853 15.35 -37.44 17.04
C GLU A 853 15.40 -38.81 17.74
N ASP A 854 16.60 -39.39 17.92
CA ASP A 854 16.81 -40.72 18.51
C ASP A 854 17.06 -40.70 20.04
N GLU A 855 16.95 -39.54 20.69
CA GLU A 855 17.24 -39.42 22.13
C GLU A 855 16.08 -39.95 23.02
N ASP A 856 16.40 -40.87 23.93
CA ASP A 856 15.48 -41.33 24.97
C ASP A 856 15.38 -40.30 26.11
N LEU A 857 14.34 -39.46 26.03
CA LEU A 857 14.05 -38.42 27.02
C LEU A 857 13.70 -38.96 28.42
N GLY A 858 13.29 -40.24 28.51
CA GLY A 858 13.02 -40.93 29.78
C GLY A 858 14.30 -41.40 30.49
N SER A 859 15.46 -41.33 29.83
CA SER A 859 16.73 -41.77 30.40
C SER A 859 17.14 -40.94 31.60
N ARG A 860 17.41 -41.60 32.74
CA ARG A 860 17.89 -40.95 33.96
C ARG A 860 19.33 -40.40 33.86
N ARG A 861 20.08 -40.83 32.84
CA ARG A 861 21.46 -40.41 32.58
C ARG A 861 21.52 -38.90 32.34
N GLU A 862 22.53 -38.25 32.88
CA GLU A 862 22.95 -36.93 32.40
C GLU A 862 23.42 -37.05 30.96
N ARG A 863 23.14 -36.01 30.16
CA ARG A 863 23.68 -35.95 28.81
C ARG A 863 25.19 -35.86 28.88
N ILE A 864 25.82 -36.86 28.30
CA ILE A 864 27.20 -36.78 27.87
C ILE A 864 27.08 -36.37 26.41
N PHE A 865 27.79 -35.30 26.00
CA PHE A 865 28.08 -35.10 24.58
C PHE A 865 28.89 -36.32 24.13
N SER A 866 28.17 -37.37 23.74
CA SER A 866 28.76 -38.64 23.38
C SER A 866 29.50 -38.39 22.08
N LEU A 867 30.81 -38.65 22.13
CA LEU A 867 31.72 -38.79 20.99
C LEU A 867 31.29 -39.87 19.99
N SER A 868 30.13 -40.51 20.20
CA SER A 868 29.55 -41.46 19.27
C SER A 868 29.19 -40.75 17.97
N THR A 869 30.09 -40.93 17.01
CA THR A 869 30.07 -40.75 15.55
C THR A 869 28.88 -41.41 14.83
N GLY A 870 27.74 -41.57 15.51
CA GLY A 870 26.50 -42.08 14.94
C GLY A 870 25.73 -40.96 14.24
N THR A 871 26.15 -40.64 13.01
CA THR A 871 25.35 -39.89 12.01
C THR A 871 24.61 -38.67 12.55
N VAL A 872 25.27 -37.51 12.65
CA VAL A 872 24.61 -36.21 12.85
C VAL A 872 23.77 -35.90 11.59
N ARG A 873 22.60 -36.52 11.48
CA ARG A 873 21.69 -36.41 10.32
C ARG A 873 20.78 -35.20 10.37
N ALA A 874 20.56 -34.61 11.54
CA ALA A 874 19.76 -33.40 11.69
C ALA A 874 20.54 -32.36 12.50
N ARG A 875 20.89 -31.23 11.87
CA ARG A 875 21.34 -29.98 12.53
C ARG A 875 20.18 -28.96 12.58
N VAL A 876 18.97 -29.48 12.67
CA VAL A 876 17.71 -28.72 12.68
C VAL A 876 16.92 -29.18 13.89
N PHE A 877 16.71 -28.30 14.86
CA PHE A 877 16.16 -28.65 16.18
C PHE A 877 15.00 -27.74 16.57
N ASP A 878 13.88 -28.30 16.99
CA ASP A 878 12.73 -27.58 17.54
C ASP A 878 12.45 -27.90 19.02
N ARG A 879 13.27 -28.80 19.61
CA ARG A 879 13.14 -29.26 20.99
C ARG A 879 14.43 -29.04 21.75
N PHE A 880 14.30 -28.56 22.98
CA PHE A 880 15.42 -28.21 23.86
C PHE A 880 15.19 -28.73 25.26
N LEU A 881 16.26 -29.02 26.00
CA LEU A 881 16.16 -29.70 27.29
C LEU A 881 17.14 -29.11 28.29
N PHE A 882 16.72 -29.01 29.55
CA PHE A 882 17.58 -28.67 30.68
C PHE A 882 17.15 -29.40 31.94
N ASP A 883 18.12 -29.67 32.82
CA ASP A 883 17.90 -30.33 34.10
C ASP A 883 17.99 -29.30 35.24
N THR A 884 17.00 -29.28 36.13
CA THR A 884 16.92 -28.41 37.30
C THR A 884 17.01 -29.23 38.59
N PRO A 885 18.06 -29.08 39.40
CA PRO A 885 18.13 -29.70 40.71
C PRO A 885 17.19 -28.99 41.69
N PHE A 886 16.47 -29.75 42.49
CA PHE A 886 15.62 -29.21 43.56
C PHE A 886 15.44 -30.19 44.72
N THR A 887 14.96 -29.70 45.84
CA THR A 887 14.53 -30.48 47.00
C THR A 887 13.05 -30.23 47.26
N LYS A 888 12.34 -31.20 47.85
CA LYS A 888 10.90 -31.00 48.21
C LYS A 888 10.69 -29.88 49.23
N ASN A 889 11.74 -29.45 49.92
CA ASN A 889 11.75 -28.34 50.86
C ASN A 889 11.99 -26.97 50.19
N GLY A 890 12.08 -26.91 48.86
CA GLY A 890 12.16 -25.67 48.08
C GLY A 890 13.58 -25.12 47.86
N LYS A 891 14.63 -25.80 48.34
CA LYS A 891 16.04 -25.44 48.05
C LYS A 891 16.50 -26.06 46.72
N THR A 892 17.39 -25.39 46.01
CA THR A 892 17.99 -25.88 44.75
C THR A 892 18.96 -27.03 44.95
N GLN A 893 19.77 -26.99 46.01
CA GLN A 893 20.74 -28.04 46.36
C GLN A 893 20.51 -28.58 47.78
N GLY A 894 20.67 -29.90 47.95
CA GLY A 894 20.56 -30.63 49.21
C GLY A 894 21.51 -31.83 49.28
N GLY A 895 21.37 -32.66 50.32
CA GLY A 895 22.05 -33.96 50.40
C GLY A 895 21.56 -34.92 49.31
N LEU A 896 22.35 -35.94 48.98
CA LEU A 896 22.03 -36.90 47.91
C LEU A 896 20.67 -37.60 48.13
N GLU A 897 20.31 -37.82 49.39
CA GLU A 897 19.06 -38.43 49.85
C GLU A 897 17.80 -37.59 49.56
N ASP A 898 17.96 -36.27 49.43
CA ASP A 898 16.86 -35.31 49.23
C ASP A 898 16.95 -34.58 47.87
N GLN A 899 17.97 -34.88 47.06
CA GLN A 899 18.26 -34.19 45.80
C GLN A 899 17.46 -34.76 44.62
N TRP A 900 16.33 -34.13 44.33
CA TRP A 900 15.54 -34.40 43.12
C TRP A 900 16.14 -33.69 41.91
N LYS A 901 15.86 -34.24 40.72
CA LYS A 901 16.20 -33.64 39.43
C LYS A 901 14.95 -33.53 38.58
N ARG A 902 14.66 -32.36 38.03
CA ARG A 902 13.58 -32.14 37.06
C ARG A 902 14.17 -31.88 35.68
N ARG A 903 13.91 -32.77 34.74
CA ARG A 903 14.20 -32.55 33.32
C ARG A 903 13.04 -31.83 32.67
N THR A 904 13.31 -30.70 32.04
CA THR A 904 12.30 -29.93 31.31
C THR A 904 12.63 -29.97 29.84
N VAL A 905 11.66 -30.35 29.01
CA VAL A 905 11.74 -30.36 27.56
C VAL A 905 10.83 -29.25 27.01
N LEU A 906 11.44 -28.33 26.29
CA LEU A 906 10.81 -27.19 25.64
C LEU A 906 10.63 -27.49 24.16
N GLN A 907 9.50 -27.08 23.59
CA GLN A 907 9.27 -27.07 22.15
C GLN A 907 9.09 -25.63 21.68
N THR A 908 9.79 -25.24 20.62
CA THR A 908 9.70 -23.91 20.01
C THR A 908 8.67 -23.89 18.87
N GLU A 909 8.26 -22.69 18.44
CA GLU A 909 7.30 -22.51 17.32
C GLU A 909 7.83 -23.04 15.97
N GLY A 910 9.15 -23.05 15.79
CA GLY A 910 9.84 -23.62 14.64
C GLY A 910 11.18 -24.20 15.04
N SER A 911 11.99 -24.55 14.06
CA SER A 911 13.31 -25.13 14.29
C SER A 911 14.44 -24.12 14.11
N PHE A 912 15.53 -24.33 14.83
CA PHE A 912 16.81 -23.67 14.63
C PHE A 912 17.72 -24.49 13.70
N PRO A 913 18.59 -23.84 12.90
CA PRO A 913 18.68 -22.39 12.70
C PRO A 913 17.45 -21.83 11.96
N ALA A 914 16.91 -20.73 12.47
CA ALA A 914 15.69 -20.08 11.97
C ALA A 914 16.01 -18.81 11.19
N LEU A 915 14.98 -18.08 10.71
CA LEU A 915 15.16 -16.74 10.14
C LEU A 915 15.45 -15.67 11.21
N VAL A 916 15.26 -15.98 12.49
CA VAL A 916 15.48 -15.09 13.64
C VAL A 916 16.26 -15.81 14.72
N ASN A 917 16.99 -15.08 15.57
CA ASN A 917 17.87 -15.67 16.58
C ASN A 917 17.13 -16.25 17.80
N ARG A 918 15.85 -15.93 17.97
CA ARG A 918 15.04 -16.46 19.07
C ARG A 918 13.65 -16.87 18.60
N LEU A 919 13.14 -17.94 19.18
CA LEU A 919 11.81 -18.47 18.89
C LEU A 919 11.02 -18.63 20.20
N PRO A 920 9.71 -18.35 20.19
CA PRO A 920 8.89 -18.52 21.38
C PRO A 920 8.71 -20.00 21.70
N VAL A 921 8.64 -20.31 23.00
CA VAL A 921 8.31 -21.64 23.50
C VAL A 921 6.80 -21.84 23.42
N THR A 922 6.37 -22.89 22.73
CA THR A 922 4.95 -23.23 22.53
C THR A 922 4.48 -24.33 23.49
N LYS A 923 5.40 -25.22 23.89
CA LYS A 923 5.11 -26.33 24.80
C LYS A 923 6.28 -26.52 25.78
N SER A 924 5.96 -26.86 27.02
CA SER A 924 6.93 -27.18 28.08
C SER A 924 6.43 -28.39 28.85
N GLU A 925 7.23 -29.45 28.86
CA GLU A 925 6.96 -30.70 29.55
C GLU A 925 8.06 -30.97 30.58
N SER A 926 7.71 -31.50 31.74
CA SER A 926 8.71 -31.79 32.78
C SER A 926 8.56 -33.20 33.33
N LEU A 927 9.71 -33.85 33.54
CA LEU A 927 9.86 -35.18 34.12
C LEU A 927 10.72 -35.06 35.37
N GLU A 928 10.22 -35.59 36.49
CA GLU A 928 10.94 -35.57 37.77
C GLU A 928 11.56 -36.94 38.05
N PHE A 929 12.84 -36.92 38.43
CA PHE A 929 13.58 -38.07 38.91
C PHE A 929 13.74 -37.97 40.42
N SER A 930 13.42 -39.06 41.11
CA SER A 930 13.65 -39.22 42.54
C SER A 930 15.14 -39.16 42.90
N PRO A 931 15.50 -38.94 44.17
CA PRO A 931 16.90 -38.85 44.59
C PRO A 931 17.71 -40.10 44.25
N VAL A 932 17.07 -41.27 44.33
CA VAL A 932 17.67 -42.56 43.96
C VAL A 932 17.89 -42.65 42.47
N GLU A 933 16.88 -42.33 41.65
CA GLU A 933 17.00 -42.33 40.19
C GLU A 933 18.05 -41.33 39.70
N ASN A 934 18.13 -40.18 40.34
CA ASN A 934 19.15 -39.17 40.06
C ASN A 934 20.56 -39.70 40.37
N ALA A 935 20.74 -40.33 41.54
CA ALA A 935 22.01 -40.93 41.92
C ALA A 935 22.42 -42.11 41.01
N ILE A 936 21.47 -42.96 40.60
CA ILE A 936 21.74 -44.00 39.61
C ILE A 936 22.12 -43.37 38.26
N GLY A 937 21.41 -42.32 37.83
CA GLY A 937 21.73 -41.56 36.63
C GLY A 937 23.16 -41.02 36.63
N MET A 938 23.63 -40.48 37.75
CA MET A 938 25.02 -40.01 37.90
C MET A 938 26.04 -41.15 37.71
N ILE A 939 25.78 -42.32 38.31
CA ILE A 939 26.65 -43.50 38.17
C ILE A 939 26.65 -43.97 36.71
N GLU A 940 25.47 -44.12 36.10
CA GLU A 940 25.33 -44.56 34.71
C GLU A 940 26.00 -43.60 33.72
N THR A 941 25.89 -42.30 33.93
CA THR A 941 26.61 -41.28 33.15
C THR A 941 28.12 -41.49 33.26
N ARG A 942 28.65 -41.66 34.48
CA ARG A 942 30.08 -41.90 34.66
C ARG A 942 30.54 -43.21 34.01
N THR A 943 29.76 -44.28 34.15
CA THR A 943 29.99 -45.58 33.52
C THR A 943 29.99 -45.49 32.00
N ALA A 944 29.03 -44.77 31.42
CA ALA A 944 28.94 -44.58 29.97
C ALA A 944 30.12 -43.75 29.43
N ALA A 945 30.54 -42.69 30.13
CA ALA A 945 31.72 -41.91 29.75
C ALA A 945 32.99 -42.79 29.70
N LEU A 946 33.19 -43.63 30.72
CA LEU A 946 34.29 -44.60 30.73
C LEU A 946 34.14 -45.65 29.62
N ARG A 947 32.93 -46.19 29.39
CA ARG A 947 32.69 -47.18 28.36
C ARG A 947 32.99 -46.65 26.96
N ASN A 948 32.59 -45.42 26.65
CA ASN A 948 32.84 -44.80 25.34
C ASN A 948 34.34 -44.72 25.04
N GLU A 949 35.17 -44.34 26.01
CA GLU A 949 36.64 -44.34 25.88
C GLU A 949 37.25 -45.75 25.68
N LEU A 950 36.50 -46.80 26.03
CA LEU A 950 36.93 -48.20 25.92
C LEU A 950 36.45 -48.91 24.64
N GLU A 951 35.42 -48.41 23.96
CA GLU A 951 34.73 -49.13 22.86
C GLU A 951 35.13 -48.72 21.43
N GLU A 952 35.93 -47.67 21.19
CA GLU A 952 36.34 -47.31 19.82
C GLU A 952 37.74 -47.85 19.40
N PRO A 953 37.85 -48.53 18.23
CA PRO A 953 39.10 -48.75 17.51
C PRO A 953 39.30 -47.66 16.44
N ARG A 954 39.84 -46.50 16.81
CA ARG A 954 40.36 -45.52 15.83
C ARG A 954 41.73 -46.00 15.35
N SER A 955 41.81 -46.41 14.09
CA SER A 955 42.95 -47.08 13.47
C SER A 955 44.08 -46.13 13.05
N SER A 956 44.46 -45.18 13.92
CA SER A 956 45.49 -44.17 13.63
C SER A 956 46.49 -44.10 14.80
N GLU A 957 47.78 -44.35 14.54
CA GLU A 957 48.84 -44.34 15.57
C GLU A 957 48.99 -42.99 16.32
N GLY A 958 48.43 -41.89 15.78
CA GLY A 958 48.48 -40.55 16.38
C GLY A 958 47.47 -40.26 17.51
N ASP A 959 46.45 -41.10 17.72
CA ASP A 959 45.32 -40.82 18.65
C ASP A 959 45.51 -41.37 20.08
N GLN A 960 46.67 -41.97 20.38
CA GLN A 960 46.86 -42.70 21.65
C GLN A 960 47.04 -41.78 22.87
N LEU A 961 47.71 -40.63 22.70
CA LEU A 961 48.04 -39.71 23.81
C LEU A 961 46.82 -38.95 24.37
N PRO A 962 45.94 -38.35 23.53
CA PRO A 962 44.74 -37.65 24.01
C PRO A 962 43.74 -38.59 24.67
N ARG A 963 43.61 -39.81 24.13
CA ARG A 963 42.80 -40.89 24.71
C ARG A 963 43.30 -41.29 26.09
N LEU A 964 44.62 -41.45 26.25
CA LEU A 964 45.22 -41.77 27.54
C LEU A 964 44.91 -40.68 28.58
N GLN A 965 45.06 -39.40 28.22
CA GLN A 965 44.78 -38.27 29.12
C GLN A 965 43.28 -38.16 29.49
N SER A 966 42.36 -38.35 28.53
CA SER A 966 40.92 -38.36 28.80
C SER A 966 40.54 -39.53 29.73
N LEU A 967 41.03 -40.74 29.40
CA LEU A 967 40.82 -41.94 30.20
C LEU A 967 41.39 -41.76 31.61
N GLN A 968 42.60 -41.22 31.76
CA GLN A 968 43.24 -40.93 33.05
C GLN A 968 42.38 -39.99 33.89
N ARG A 969 41.92 -38.88 33.32
CA ARG A 969 41.09 -37.89 34.01
C ARG A 969 39.75 -38.47 34.47
N ILE A 970 39.06 -39.20 33.60
CA ILE A 970 37.76 -39.80 33.93
C ILE A 970 37.95 -40.93 34.95
N LEU A 971 38.95 -41.79 34.77
CA LEU A 971 39.23 -42.91 35.67
C LEU A 971 39.67 -42.42 37.05
N GLN A 972 40.59 -41.46 37.13
CA GLN A 972 41.02 -40.84 38.39
C GLN A 972 39.84 -40.26 39.16
N GLY A 973 38.99 -39.45 38.51
CA GLY A 973 37.80 -38.90 39.14
C GLY A 973 36.70 -39.93 39.45
N SER A 974 36.89 -41.20 39.10
CA SER A 974 35.98 -42.31 39.38
C SER A 974 36.47 -43.18 40.54
N VAL A 975 37.76 -43.53 40.58
CA VAL A 975 38.34 -44.48 41.55
C VAL A 975 39.27 -43.84 42.59
N ALA A 976 39.70 -42.60 42.38
CA ALA A 976 40.64 -41.87 43.24
C ALA A 976 40.16 -40.41 43.43
N VAL A 977 38.93 -40.25 43.90
CA VAL A 977 38.26 -38.95 44.02
C VAL A 977 38.84 -38.14 45.18
N GLN A 978 39.23 -36.87 44.93
CA GLN A 978 39.88 -36.01 45.93
C GLN A 978 39.00 -34.87 46.47
N VAL A 979 37.95 -34.47 45.72
CA VAL A 979 37.15 -33.26 46.02
C VAL A 979 35.68 -33.57 46.32
N ASN A 980 35.07 -34.52 45.59
CA ASN A 980 33.69 -34.95 45.78
C ASN A 980 33.66 -36.34 46.46
N SER A 981 32.61 -36.64 47.23
CA SER A 981 32.51 -37.91 47.99
C SER A 981 32.23 -39.17 47.14
N GLY A 982 32.28 -39.06 45.81
CA GLY A 982 32.28 -40.17 44.85
C GLY A 982 31.06 -41.11 44.92
N VAL A 983 31.18 -42.27 44.28
CA VAL A 983 30.13 -43.32 44.27
C VAL A 983 29.85 -43.89 45.67
N LEU A 984 30.83 -43.80 46.58
CA LEU A 984 30.69 -44.21 47.98
C LEU A 984 29.64 -43.39 48.72
N SER A 985 29.52 -42.09 48.44
CA SER A 985 28.47 -41.24 49.04
C SER A 985 27.05 -41.63 48.63
N VAL A 986 26.89 -42.20 47.44
CA VAL A 986 25.61 -42.80 47.01
C VAL A 986 25.31 -44.04 47.85
N CYS A 987 26.32 -44.86 48.12
CA CYS A 987 26.16 -46.06 48.95
C CYS A 987 25.89 -45.71 50.42
N THR A 988 26.55 -44.70 50.98
CA THR A 988 26.23 -44.24 52.34
C THR A 988 24.83 -43.66 52.44
N ALA A 989 24.40 -42.85 51.45
CA ALA A 989 23.07 -42.22 51.48
C ALA A 989 21.91 -43.22 51.34
N PHE A 990 22.07 -44.25 50.50
CA PHE A 990 20.96 -45.15 50.14
C PHE A 990 21.11 -46.60 50.66
N LEU A 991 22.32 -47.08 50.96
CA LEU A 991 22.59 -48.47 51.35
C LEU A 991 23.03 -48.62 52.82
N SER A 992 23.26 -47.53 53.55
CA SER A 992 23.65 -47.57 54.97
C SER A 992 22.48 -47.24 55.91
N GLY A 993 22.34 -48.00 57.02
CA GLY A 993 21.36 -47.72 58.10
C GLY A 993 19.89 -48.01 57.77
N GLU A 994 18.97 -47.35 58.51
CA GLU A 994 17.50 -47.40 58.31
C GLU A 994 17.00 -47.03 56.88
N PRO A 995 17.63 -46.12 56.11
CA PRO A 995 17.23 -45.77 54.74
C PRO A 995 17.10 -46.93 53.74
N ALA A 996 17.87 -48.01 53.93
CA ALA A 996 17.79 -49.22 53.10
C ALA A 996 16.40 -49.90 53.13
N THR A 997 15.60 -49.63 54.17
CA THR A 997 14.22 -50.14 54.31
C THR A 997 13.16 -49.27 53.63
N ARG A 998 13.49 -48.04 53.21
CA ARG A 998 12.56 -47.11 52.53
C ARG A 998 12.55 -47.25 51.00
N LEU A 999 13.56 -47.90 50.43
CA LEU A 999 13.71 -48.08 48.99
C LEU A 999 12.82 -49.21 48.49
N ARG A 1000 12.20 -49.04 47.31
CA ARG A 1000 11.47 -50.14 46.67
C ARG A 1000 12.47 -51.20 46.21
N SER A 1001 12.08 -52.48 46.28
CA SER A 1001 12.95 -53.60 45.87
C SER A 1001 13.52 -53.44 44.46
N GLN A 1002 12.77 -52.82 43.54
CA GLN A 1002 13.19 -52.56 42.16
C GLN A 1002 14.26 -51.47 42.05
N GLU A 1003 14.13 -50.37 42.81
CA GLU A 1003 15.09 -49.25 42.82
C GLU A 1003 16.43 -49.71 43.41
N LEU A 1004 16.37 -50.51 44.48
CA LEU A 1004 17.54 -51.11 45.10
C LEU A 1004 18.29 -52.05 44.14
N GLN A 1005 17.57 -52.92 43.42
CA GLN A 1005 18.17 -53.80 42.41
C GLN A 1005 18.82 -53.01 41.27
N GLN A 1006 18.19 -51.94 40.80
CA GLN A 1006 18.75 -51.09 39.75
C GLN A 1006 20.01 -50.34 40.20
N LEU A 1007 20.04 -49.84 41.44
CA LEU A 1007 21.22 -49.19 42.00
C LEU A 1007 22.39 -50.18 42.14
N ILE A 1008 22.14 -51.37 42.67
CA ILE A 1008 23.16 -52.43 42.78
C ILE A 1008 23.69 -52.82 41.40
N ALA A 1009 22.81 -53.00 40.41
CA ALA A 1009 23.21 -53.32 39.04
C ALA A 1009 24.09 -52.23 38.41
N ALA A 1010 23.72 -50.95 38.56
CA ALA A 1010 24.51 -49.83 38.06
C ALA A 1010 25.90 -49.73 38.72
N LEU A 1011 25.98 -50.01 40.03
CA LEU A 1011 27.24 -50.07 40.77
C LEU A 1011 28.15 -51.22 40.31
N LEU A 1012 27.60 -52.42 40.12
CA LEU A 1012 28.34 -53.57 39.60
C LEU A 1012 28.87 -53.31 38.19
N GLU A 1013 28.03 -52.74 37.32
CA GLU A 1013 28.41 -52.34 35.97
C GLU A 1013 29.54 -51.29 35.98
N PHE A 1014 29.42 -50.26 36.82
CA PHE A 1014 30.45 -49.24 37.01
C PHE A 1014 31.79 -49.84 37.42
N MET A 1015 31.78 -50.77 38.39
CA MET A 1015 32.99 -51.44 38.86
C MET A 1015 33.62 -52.32 37.78
N ALA A 1016 32.81 -53.05 37.01
CA ALA A 1016 33.28 -53.85 35.88
C ALA A 1016 33.95 -52.98 34.80
N VAL A 1017 33.35 -51.82 34.48
CA VAL A 1017 33.89 -50.86 33.52
C VAL A 1017 35.17 -50.21 34.05
N CYS A 1018 35.25 -49.82 35.33
CA CYS A 1018 36.46 -49.30 35.94
C CYS A 1018 37.61 -50.32 35.91
N LYS A 1019 37.33 -51.60 36.22
CA LYS A 1019 38.31 -52.69 36.12
C LYS A 1019 38.84 -52.86 34.69
N ARG A 1020 37.95 -52.77 33.69
CA ARG A 1020 38.34 -52.80 32.27
C ARG A 1020 39.17 -51.57 31.90
N ALA A 1021 38.81 -50.38 32.38
CA ALA A 1021 39.53 -49.14 32.17
C ALA A 1021 40.96 -49.17 32.72
N ILE A 1022 41.16 -49.68 33.94
CA ILE A 1022 42.49 -49.86 34.55
C ILE A 1022 43.36 -50.80 33.70
N ARG A 1023 42.78 -51.92 33.22
CA ARG A 1023 43.49 -52.85 32.33
C ARG A 1023 43.90 -52.24 31.00
N VAL A 1024 43.03 -51.39 30.42
CA VAL A 1024 43.32 -50.68 29.17
C VAL A 1024 44.37 -49.59 29.41
N HIS A 1025 44.25 -48.83 30.49
CA HIS A 1025 45.23 -47.82 30.90
C HIS A 1025 46.63 -48.42 31.05
N PHE A 1026 46.77 -49.58 31.71
CA PHE A 1026 48.06 -50.28 31.84
C PHE A 1026 48.72 -50.59 30.48
N ARG A 1027 47.92 -50.84 29.43
CA ARG A 1027 48.44 -51.14 28.08
C ARG A 1027 48.84 -49.90 27.30
N LEU A 1028 48.35 -48.72 27.70
CA LEU A 1028 48.55 -47.46 26.98
C LEU A 1028 49.65 -46.57 27.58
N ILE A 1029 50.07 -46.81 28.83
CA ILE A 1029 51.05 -45.98 29.54
C ILE A 1029 52.51 -46.33 29.24
N GLY A 1030 53.39 -45.32 29.37
CA GLY A 1030 54.86 -45.48 29.42
C GLY A 1030 55.39 -45.61 30.86
N GLU A 1031 56.72 -45.58 31.03
CA GLU A 1031 57.37 -45.68 32.36
C GLU A 1031 57.02 -44.50 33.29
N GLU A 1032 56.79 -43.31 32.73
CA GLU A 1032 56.50 -42.08 33.49
C GLU A 1032 55.17 -42.13 34.27
N ASP A 1033 54.19 -42.89 33.78
CA ASP A 1033 52.84 -42.98 34.36
C ASP A 1033 52.64 -44.20 35.29
N GLN A 1034 53.68 -45.00 35.55
CA GLN A 1034 53.57 -46.23 36.35
C GLN A 1034 53.21 -45.95 37.81
N GLU A 1035 53.75 -44.89 38.42
CA GLU A 1035 53.38 -44.48 39.77
C GLU A 1035 51.91 -44.04 39.84
N PHE A 1036 51.45 -43.27 38.85
CA PHE A 1036 50.06 -42.85 38.74
C PHE A 1036 49.11 -44.03 38.53
N HIS A 1037 49.49 -45.00 37.68
CA HIS A 1037 48.72 -46.23 37.51
C HIS A 1037 48.59 -47.02 38.82
N THR A 1038 49.67 -47.12 39.59
CA THR A 1038 49.67 -47.78 40.90
C THR A 1038 48.70 -47.08 41.86
N GLN A 1039 48.64 -45.75 41.84
CA GLN A 1039 47.66 -44.98 42.61
C GLN A 1039 46.21 -45.29 42.19
N LEU A 1040 45.93 -45.39 40.89
CA LEU A 1040 44.59 -45.75 40.39
C LEU A 1040 44.19 -47.18 40.79
N VAL A 1041 45.13 -48.13 40.75
CA VAL A 1041 44.91 -49.52 41.19
C VAL A 1041 44.61 -49.56 42.69
N ASN A 1042 45.40 -48.86 43.51
CA ASN A 1042 45.17 -48.78 44.95
C ASN A 1042 43.82 -48.11 45.27
N GLY A 1043 43.48 -47.03 44.55
CA GLY A 1043 42.17 -46.37 44.67
C GLY A 1043 41.01 -47.31 44.34
N PHE A 1044 41.12 -48.07 43.25
CA PHE A 1044 40.11 -49.07 42.88
C PHE A 1044 40.00 -50.22 43.88
N GLN A 1045 41.12 -50.70 44.43
CA GLN A 1045 41.12 -51.72 45.49
C GLN A 1045 40.44 -51.21 46.77
N SER A 1046 40.75 -49.98 47.19
CA SER A 1046 40.10 -49.32 48.33
C SER A 1046 38.60 -49.17 48.11
N LEU A 1047 38.21 -48.67 46.93
CA LEU A 1047 36.80 -48.52 46.54
C LEU A 1047 36.07 -49.87 46.54
N THR A 1048 36.71 -50.95 46.07
CA THR A 1048 36.14 -52.30 46.07
C THR A 1048 35.95 -52.83 47.49
N ALA A 1049 36.95 -52.64 48.36
CA ALA A 1049 36.87 -53.06 49.76
C ALA A 1049 35.74 -52.33 50.50
N GLU A 1050 35.62 -51.01 50.32
CA GLU A 1050 34.56 -50.22 50.96
C GLU A 1050 33.17 -50.55 50.43
N LEU A 1051 33.02 -50.73 49.11
CA LEU A 1051 31.74 -51.14 48.50
C LEU A 1051 31.31 -52.55 48.92
N SER A 1052 32.25 -53.46 49.19
CA SER A 1052 31.94 -54.83 49.64
C SER A 1052 31.22 -54.89 50.99
N HIS A 1053 31.37 -53.86 51.83
CA HIS A 1053 30.62 -53.74 53.08
C HIS A 1053 29.13 -53.47 52.86
N TYR A 1054 28.75 -52.85 51.74
CA TYR A 1054 27.37 -52.54 51.38
C TYR A 1054 26.75 -53.61 50.46
N ILE A 1055 27.54 -54.16 49.54
CA ILE A 1055 27.11 -55.16 48.54
C ILE A 1055 28.07 -56.35 48.57
N PRO A 1056 27.78 -57.39 49.38
CA PRO A 1056 28.66 -58.57 49.49
C PRO A 1056 28.90 -59.31 48.17
N ALA A 1057 27.96 -59.20 47.21
CA ALA A 1057 28.03 -59.83 45.88
C ALA A 1057 29.19 -59.28 45.00
N ILE A 1058 29.73 -58.10 45.31
CA ILE A 1058 30.87 -57.49 44.60
C ILE A 1058 32.11 -58.39 44.68
N LEU A 1059 32.32 -59.11 45.79
CA LEU A 1059 33.47 -60.00 45.98
C LEU A 1059 33.33 -61.35 45.25
N SER A 1060 32.13 -61.72 44.82
CA SER A 1060 31.88 -62.98 44.09
C SER A 1060 31.90 -62.85 42.57
N GLU A 1061 31.66 -61.65 42.01
CA GLU A 1061 31.58 -61.42 40.57
C GLU A 1061 32.79 -60.69 39.95
N LEU A 1062 33.62 -60.00 40.77
CA LEU A 1062 34.86 -59.31 40.35
C LEU A 1062 36.10 -60.09 40.75
#